data_AF-A0AAP2UJZ0-F1
#
_entry.id   AF-A0AAP2UJZ0-F1
#
_cell.length_a   1.000
_cell.length_b   1.000
_cell.length_c   1.000
_cell.angle_alpha   90.00
_cell.angle_beta   90.00
_cell.angle_gamma   90.00
#
_symmetry.space_group_name_H-M   'P 1'
#
loop_
_entity.id
_entity.type
_entity.pdbx_description
1 polymer ?
#
loop_
_entity_poly.entity_id
_entity_poly.type
_entity_poly.pdbx_seq_one_letter_code
_entity_poly.pdbx_strand_id
1 'polypeptide(L)'
;MEHSIKAGLMITSASDYNMEICRGANEACKELGIELVIFFGGSVDPNVKFVQSSDYQKANVYAFANYLDLDFLVIPASSICRTDQKTREAFPKYFHIPVVTLNSQIKDYPFVVYNNKKAVYDAVSYMIEKNHCQHIGIITGYDRGVTAKQRLAGYQEALSSHDMLFEEKYILSTPGYNIDSGNLMNKWLKENPELDGIMCVTDDIAYYLYRELEKTGKRVGKDIMVAGFDDKPESTHMVPPLASCHADASFIAYLGIKQGYDLYKNGSTQNQYIDAHFIPRLSVDCENHEETEIGEFILFCRAEKESNEYIAQGMTQYVFDNKLVYSSNYQKTVWSFFTYLLDLSVKDCTKHYVYQQIGDYINLIFNEDDIRYLDLERLFLCLSFLINTENYLNMEDKIKLQSFKQYIYLQMISSYNYLLLLKEKRYTRRMRSIGQVNKGMLFESLNDDIYAIADNIPSLGIHNAQLYLFETPVMTYEFRPFIMPKTMELIINVENGQRQPIKNTHVLLKDVLNLAKQPYKILTSIYSNENFYGFLVTDCTYFDLETLEYLSNQIGISLNVNAIVRELNSISNTDELTHIYNRRGLIQNIKLLYKEYKEVSENLYFFIGDLDNLKYINDTFGHDQGDKAIQTVCEILNDIFQTHAVIGRLGGDEFGIAFTCKNEDFIIHIDSLIQERTQYFNEKYQLPYYVSLSYGISVFDYNSPFDLNHTIRLADSLMYERKKEKHLQRGKKG
;
A
#
# COMPACT_ATOMS: atom_id res chain seq x y z
N MET A 1 -1.57 15.15 -30.83
CA MET A 1 -1.34 13.95 -30.01
C MET A 1 -2.70 13.48 -29.58
N GLU A 2 -3.11 12.26 -29.94
CA GLU A 2 -4.36 11.68 -29.45
C GLU A 2 -4.31 11.61 -27.92
N HIS A 3 -5.42 11.97 -27.27
CA HIS A 3 -5.58 11.84 -25.81
C HIS A 3 -5.49 10.35 -25.43
N SER A 4 -4.47 9.99 -24.66
CA SER A 4 -4.32 8.64 -24.09
C SER A 4 -5.35 8.46 -22.99
N ILE A 5 -6.24 7.47 -23.14
CA ILE A 5 -7.32 7.23 -22.20
C ILE A 5 -6.74 6.64 -20.90
N LYS A 6 -7.20 7.11 -19.74
CA LYS A 6 -6.75 6.69 -18.42
C LYS A 6 -7.89 6.07 -17.60
N ALA A 7 -7.74 4.78 -17.30
CA ALA A 7 -8.65 4.02 -16.45
C ALA A 7 -8.17 4.06 -15.00
N GLY A 8 -9.05 4.43 -14.06
CA GLY A 8 -8.80 4.29 -12.62
C GLY A 8 -9.27 2.92 -12.10
N LEU A 9 -8.52 2.30 -11.19
CA LEU A 9 -8.92 1.11 -10.43
C LEU A 9 -8.65 1.31 -8.93
N MET A 10 -9.61 0.99 -8.08
CA MET A 10 -9.41 1.05 -6.61
C MET A 10 -9.19 -0.33 -5.99
N ILE A 11 -8.23 -0.44 -5.07
CA ILE A 11 -7.97 -1.66 -4.29
C ILE A 11 -7.68 -1.31 -2.82
N THR A 12 -7.90 -2.26 -1.89
CA THR A 12 -7.85 -2.00 -0.42
C THR A 12 -6.63 -2.54 0.31
N SER A 13 -6.06 -3.65 -0.16
CA SER A 13 -5.07 -4.40 0.61
C SER A 13 -4.23 -5.26 -0.33
N ALA A 14 -3.05 -5.69 0.14
CA ALA A 14 -2.16 -6.58 -0.61
C ALA A 14 -2.62 -8.05 -0.57
N SER A 15 -3.93 -8.31 -0.66
CA SER A 15 -4.50 -9.66 -0.66
C SER A 15 -4.51 -10.26 -2.06
N ASP A 16 -4.42 -11.59 -2.19
CA ASP A 16 -4.47 -12.30 -3.49
C ASP A 16 -5.64 -11.86 -4.38
N TYR A 17 -6.84 -11.71 -3.82
CA TYR A 17 -7.99 -11.20 -4.55
C TYR A 17 -7.73 -9.83 -5.23
N ASN A 18 -7.12 -8.87 -4.53
CA ASN A 18 -6.83 -7.54 -5.09
C ASN A 18 -5.70 -7.62 -6.14
N MET A 19 -4.78 -8.57 -5.99
CA MET A 19 -3.71 -8.82 -6.96
C MET A 19 -4.27 -9.37 -8.27
N GLU A 20 -5.23 -10.30 -8.20
CA GLU A 20 -5.95 -10.82 -9.36
C GLU A 20 -6.83 -9.74 -10.01
N ILE A 21 -7.48 -8.88 -9.23
CA ILE A 21 -8.22 -7.71 -9.75
C ILE A 21 -7.27 -6.78 -10.55
N CYS A 22 -6.10 -6.45 -10.00
CA CYS A 22 -5.09 -5.65 -10.70
C CYS A 22 -4.61 -6.31 -11.99
N ARG A 23 -4.37 -7.62 -11.96
CA ARG A 23 -3.97 -8.43 -13.11
C ARG A 23 -4.98 -8.33 -14.24
N GLY A 24 -6.25 -8.63 -13.96
CA GLY A 24 -7.33 -8.58 -14.93
C GLY A 24 -7.52 -7.20 -15.55
N ALA A 25 -7.45 -6.15 -14.72
CA ALA A 25 -7.55 -4.77 -15.20
C ALA A 25 -6.36 -4.37 -16.10
N ASN A 26 -5.14 -4.74 -15.73
CA ASN A 26 -3.94 -4.45 -16.52
C ASN A 26 -3.99 -5.12 -17.89
N GLU A 27 -4.45 -6.37 -17.97
CA GLU A 27 -4.61 -7.07 -19.24
C GLU A 27 -5.69 -6.41 -20.13
N ALA A 28 -6.84 -6.02 -19.57
CA ALA A 28 -7.85 -5.27 -20.33
C ALA A 28 -7.30 -3.95 -20.87
N CYS A 29 -6.52 -3.21 -20.05
CA CYS A 29 -5.91 -1.96 -20.49
C CYS A 29 -4.88 -2.17 -21.62
N LYS A 30 -4.05 -3.23 -21.54
CA LYS A 30 -3.11 -3.59 -22.62
C LYS A 30 -3.83 -3.91 -23.93
N GLU A 31 -4.92 -4.69 -23.87
CA GLU A 31 -5.72 -5.04 -25.06
C GLU A 31 -6.35 -3.80 -25.70
N LEU A 32 -6.85 -2.88 -24.88
CA LEU A 32 -7.50 -1.64 -25.34
C LEU A 32 -6.50 -0.54 -25.73
N GLY A 33 -5.22 -0.70 -25.41
CA GLY A 33 -4.19 0.32 -25.64
C GLY A 33 -4.36 1.58 -24.78
N ILE A 34 -4.83 1.44 -23.53
CA ILE A 34 -5.10 2.54 -22.59
C ILE A 34 -4.21 2.44 -21.35
N GLU A 35 -4.10 3.53 -20.58
CA GLU A 35 -3.31 3.58 -19.34
C GLU A 35 -4.13 3.14 -18.12
N LEU A 36 -3.51 2.38 -17.20
CA LEU A 36 -4.11 2.00 -15.92
C LEU A 36 -3.52 2.78 -14.75
N VAL A 37 -4.38 3.33 -13.90
CA VAL A 37 -4.03 4.04 -12.66
C VAL A 37 -4.68 3.34 -11.47
N ILE A 38 -3.88 2.66 -10.67
CA ILE A 38 -4.32 1.90 -9.50
C ILE A 38 -4.20 2.79 -8.27
N PHE A 39 -5.31 2.97 -7.56
CA PHE A 39 -5.39 3.62 -6.26
C PHE A 39 -5.29 2.55 -5.18
N PHE A 40 -4.12 2.43 -4.56
CA PHE A 40 -3.87 1.53 -3.45
C PHE A 40 -4.24 2.18 -2.13
N GLY A 41 -5.53 2.16 -1.84
CA GLY A 41 -6.12 2.71 -0.61
C GLY A 41 -6.38 1.64 0.44
N GLY A 42 -7.25 1.96 1.40
CA GLY A 42 -7.74 1.05 2.45
C GLY A 42 -9.26 0.94 2.41
N SER A 43 -9.84 0.26 3.40
CA SER A 43 -11.30 0.19 3.52
C SER A 43 -11.93 1.54 3.92
N VAL A 44 -13.14 1.81 3.41
CA VAL A 44 -13.95 2.98 3.75
C VAL A 44 -15.09 2.52 4.66
N ASP A 45 -14.92 2.70 5.97
CA ASP A 45 -15.88 2.24 6.96
C ASP A 45 -16.01 3.22 8.16
N PRO A 46 -17.18 3.83 8.37
CA PRO A 46 -17.41 4.75 9.49
C PRO A 46 -17.53 4.05 10.86
N ASN A 47 -17.68 2.71 10.88
CA ASN A 47 -17.90 1.94 12.11
C ASN A 47 -16.67 1.15 12.58
N VAL A 48 -15.53 1.19 11.86
CA VAL A 48 -14.25 0.66 12.36
C VAL A 48 -13.71 1.60 13.44
N LYS A 49 -14.33 1.55 14.62
CA LYS A 49 -13.90 2.34 15.78
C LYS A 49 -12.84 1.64 16.63
N PHE A 50 -12.65 0.32 16.47
CA PHE A 50 -11.76 -0.46 17.33
C PHE A 50 -11.26 -1.75 16.66
N VAL A 51 -10.30 -1.63 15.75
CA VAL A 51 -9.24 -2.64 15.57
C VAL A 51 -7.97 -1.87 15.24
N GLN A 52 -6.81 -2.41 15.59
CA GLN A 52 -5.46 -1.88 15.34
C GLN A 52 -5.10 -1.65 13.85
N SER A 53 -6.08 -1.46 12.94
CA SER A 53 -5.94 -1.29 11.49
C SER A 53 -6.37 0.12 11.05
N SER A 54 -5.39 0.99 10.87
CA SER A 54 -5.47 2.36 10.34
C SER A 54 -5.75 2.41 8.83
N ASP A 55 -6.87 1.82 8.38
CA ASP A 55 -7.18 1.69 6.95
C ASP A 55 -7.85 2.95 6.36
N TYR A 56 -8.60 3.72 7.16
CA TYR A 56 -9.37 4.85 6.63
C TYR A 56 -8.46 5.96 6.09
N GLN A 57 -7.30 6.19 6.71
CA GLN A 57 -6.32 7.17 6.24
C GLN A 57 -5.76 6.78 4.89
N LYS A 58 -5.55 5.47 4.68
CA LYS A 58 -5.09 4.93 3.42
C LYS A 58 -6.12 5.17 2.32
N ALA A 59 -7.42 5.10 2.64
CA ALA A 59 -8.51 5.37 1.71
C ALA A 59 -8.56 6.82 1.18
N ASN A 60 -7.86 7.78 1.81
CA ASN A 60 -7.80 9.17 1.32
C ASN A 60 -7.20 9.28 -0.09
N VAL A 61 -6.37 8.32 -0.54
CA VAL A 61 -5.86 8.29 -1.91
C VAL A 61 -6.98 8.23 -2.95
N TYR A 62 -8.15 7.66 -2.61
CA TYR A 62 -9.28 7.58 -3.55
C TYR A 62 -9.82 8.96 -3.92
N ALA A 63 -9.74 9.93 -3.01
CA ALA A 63 -10.25 11.27 -3.26
C ALA A 63 -9.56 11.96 -4.45
N PHE A 64 -8.34 11.54 -4.79
CA PHE A 64 -7.57 12.06 -5.93
C PHE A 64 -8.16 11.69 -7.29
N ALA A 65 -8.98 10.65 -7.38
CA ALA A 65 -9.62 10.28 -8.64
C ALA A 65 -10.45 11.42 -9.27
N ASN A 66 -10.95 12.37 -8.46
CA ASN A 66 -11.66 13.56 -8.95
C ASN A 66 -10.75 14.68 -9.48
N TYR A 67 -9.46 14.66 -9.14
CA TYR A 67 -8.52 15.75 -9.44
C TYR A 67 -7.43 15.35 -10.44
N LEU A 68 -7.31 14.06 -10.70
CA LEU A 68 -6.47 13.50 -11.74
C LEU A 68 -7.32 13.37 -13.01
N ASP A 69 -6.75 13.70 -14.18
CA ASP A 69 -7.42 13.63 -15.47
C ASP A 69 -7.71 12.17 -15.90
N LEU A 70 -8.62 11.49 -15.19
CA LEU A 70 -9.10 10.14 -15.47
C LEU A 70 -10.34 10.18 -16.36
N ASP A 71 -10.47 9.20 -17.24
CA ASP A 71 -11.60 9.09 -18.17
C ASP A 71 -12.74 8.24 -17.60
N PHE A 72 -12.44 7.26 -16.76
CA PHE A 72 -13.42 6.47 -16.01
C PHE A 72 -12.77 5.76 -14.82
N LEU A 73 -13.60 5.21 -13.93
CA LEU A 73 -13.18 4.56 -12.70
C LEU A 73 -13.88 3.21 -12.48
N VAL A 74 -13.13 2.20 -12.06
CA VAL A 74 -13.65 0.89 -11.67
C VAL A 74 -13.49 0.70 -10.15
N ILE A 75 -14.60 0.41 -9.47
CA ILE A 75 -14.67 0.34 -8.01
C ILE A 75 -15.17 -1.05 -7.55
N PRO A 76 -14.33 -1.88 -6.91
CA PRO A 76 -14.76 -3.08 -6.19
C PRO A 76 -15.51 -2.73 -4.91
N ALA A 77 -16.75 -2.27 -5.03
CA ALA A 77 -17.45 -1.56 -3.96
C ALA A 77 -17.72 -2.41 -2.69
N SER A 78 -17.87 -3.73 -2.81
CA SER A 78 -17.97 -4.63 -1.66
C SER A 78 -16.67 -4.75 -0.88
N SER A 79 -15.54 -4.69 -1.58
CA SER A 79 -14.21 -4.79 -0.97
C SER A 79 -13.83 -3.48 -0.27
N ILE A 80 -14.15 -2.35 -0.90
CA ILE A 80 -13.89 -0.99 -0.39
C ILE A 80 -14.82 -0.66 0.79
N CYS A 81 -16.13 -0.90 0.65
CA CYS A 81 -17.15 -0.57 1.65
C CYS A 81 -17.73 -1.86 2.28
N ARG A 82 -17.14 -2.30 3.40
CA ARG A 82 -17.43 -3.59 4.04
C ARG A 82 -18.66 -3.63 4.95
N THR A 83 -19.08 -2.50 5.53
CA THR A 83 -20.14 -2.49 6.55
C THR A 83 -21.56 -2.40 6.01
N ASP A 84 -22.00 -1.19 5.65
CA ASP A 84 -23.43 -0.94 5.42
C ASP A 84 -23.73 -0.54 3.98
N GLN A 85 -24.94 -0.91 3.55
CA GLN A 85 -25.42 -0.68 2.20
C GLN A 85 -25.49 0.82 1.84
N LYS A 86 -25.75 1.72 2.79
CA LYS A 86 -25.86 3.16 2.50
C LYS A 86 -24.49 3.73 2.16
N THR A 87 -23.45 3.40 2.93
CA THR A 87 -22.08 3.82 2.63
C THR A 87 -21.65 3.31 1.25
N ARG A 88 -21.95 2.05 0.94
CA ARG A 88 -21.64 1.44 -0.36
C ARG A 88 -22.35 2.16 -1.52
N GLU A 89 -23.62 2.51 -1.37
CA GLU A 89 -24.39 3.25 -2.38
C GLU A 89 -24.00 4.74 -2.50
N ALA A 90 -23.43 5.32 -1.45
CA ALA A 90 -22.98 6.70 -1.42
C ALA A 90 -21.58 6.88 -2.02
N PHE A 91 -20.69 5.90 -1.86
CA PHE A 91 -19.29 6.03 -2.23
C PHE A 91 -19.05 6.31 -3.72
N PRO A 92 -19.66 5.60 -4.70
CA PRO A 92 -19.53 5.94 -6.12
C PRO A 92 -20.01 7.35 -6.48
N LYS A 93 -20.98 7.90 -5.73
CA LYS A 93 -21.56 9.24 -5.97
C LYS A 93 -20.58 10.37 -5.64
N TYR A 94 -19.52 10.07 -4.89
CA TYR A 94 -18.45 11.01 -4.62
C TYR A 94 -17.66 11.37 -5.88
N PHE A 95 -17.65 10.51 -6.90
CA PHE A 95 -16.84 10.68 -8.10
C PHE A 95 -17.62 11.34 -9.23
N HIS A 96 -17.01 12.36 -9.85
CA HIS A 96 -17.60 13.13 -10.95
C HIS A 96 -17.18 12.63 -12.34
N ILE A 97 -16.72 11.38 -12.40
CA ILE A 97 -16.29 10.67 -13.61
C ILE A 97 -17.16 9.42 -13.81
N PRO A 98 -17.23 8.85 -15.03
CA PRO A 98 -17.93 7.59 -15.26
C PRO A 98 -17.41 6.47 -14.34
N VAL A 99 -18.32 5.73 -13.70
CA VAL A 99 -17.96 4.69 -12.72
C VAL A 99 -18.62 3.36 -13.08
N VAL A 100 -17.87 2.27 -12.97
CA VAL A 100 -18.35 0.89 -13.02
C VAL A 100 -18.05 0.21 -11.68
N THR A 101 -19.03 -0.53 -11.15
CA THR A 101 -18.90 -1.19 -9.83
C THR A 101 -18.71 -2.69 -9.97
N LEU A 102 -17.71 -3.26 -9.28
CA LEU A 102 -17.48 -4.71 -9.21
C LEU A 102 -18.04 -5.29 -7.91
N ASN A 103 -18.56 -6.50 -8.00
CA ASN A 103 -19.07 -7.29 -6.86
C ASN A 103 -20.14 -6.59 -6.01
N SER A 104 -20.81 -5.58 -6.57
CA SER A 104 -21.92 -4.90 -5.95
C SER A 104 -22.86 -4.32 -7.01
N GLN A 105 -24.15 -4.55 -6.81
CA GLN A 105 -25.19 -3.90 -7.61
C GLN A 105 -25.55 -2.58 -6.94
N ILE A 106 -25.22 -1.47 -7.59
CA ILE A 106 -25.54 -0.13 -7.09
C ILE A 106 -26.45 0.54 -8.10
N LYS A 107 -27.59 1.05 -7.62
CA LYS A 107 -28.58 1.71 -8.47
C LYS A 107 -27.93 2.86 -9.23
N ASP A 108 -28.25 2.99 -10.52
CA ASP A 108 -27.76 4.02 -11.44
C ASP A 108 -26.29 3.88 -11.89
N TYR A 109 -25.60 2.81 -11.50
CA TYR A 109 -24.23 2.50 -11.95
C TYR A 109 -24.17 1.16 -12.69
N PRO A 110 -23.43 1.06 -13.81
CA PRO A 110 -23.14 -0.22 -14.43
C PRO A 110 -22.33 -1.13 -13.51
N PHE A 111 -22.57 -2.43 -13.60
CA PHE A 111 -21.91 -3.39 -12.73
C PHE A 111 -21.48 -4.69 -13.41
N VAL A 112 -20.47 -5.31 -12.80
CA VAL A 112 -20.08 -6.70 -13.01
C VAL A 112 -20.14 -7.41 -11.66
N VAL A 113 -20.90 -8.50 -11.55
CA VAL A 113 -21.06 -9.24 -10.29
C VAL A 113 -21.07 -10.74 -10.49
N TYR A 114 -20.61 -11.49 -9.48
CA TYR A 114 -20.76 -12.94 -9.47
C TYR A 114 -22.20 -13.37 -9.23
N ASN A 115 -22.60 -14.43 -9.91
CA ASN A 115 -23.74 -15.25 -9.58
C ASN A 115 -23.31 -16.36 -8.61
N ASN A 116 -23.18 -16.02 -7.33
CA ASN A 116 -22.73 -16.97 -6.30
C ASN A 116 -23.76 -18.06 -6.01
N LYS A 117 -25.04 -17.79 -6.29
CA LYS A 117 -26.16 -18.70 -5.98
C LYS A 117 -26.00 -20.01 -6.75
N LYS A 118 -25.71 -19.92 -8.06
CA LYS A 118 -25.56 -21.08 -8.94
C LYS A 118 -24.40 -21.98 -8.52
N ALA A 119 -23.24 -21.42 -8.20
CA ALA A 119 -22.08 -22.23 -7.78
C ALA A 119 -22.37 -23.07 -6.52
N VAL A 120 -23.04 -22.47 -5.52
CA VAL A 120 -23.45 -23.23 -4.32
C VAL A 120 -24.52 -24.26 -4.65
N TYR A 121 -25.47 -23.91 -5.53
CA TYR A 121 -26.47 -24.86 -6.03
C TYR A 121 -25.79 -26.08 -6.66
N ASP A 122 -24.84 -25.85 -7.57
CA ASP A 122 -24.12 -26.91 -8.28
C ASP A 122 -23.31 -27.78 -7.30
N ALA A 123 -22.61 -27.18 -6.33
CA ALA A 123 -21.85 -27.89 -5.31
C ALA A 123 -22.71 -28.83 -4.44
N VAL A 124 -23.85 -28.32 -3.97
CA VAL A 124 -24.78 -29.08 -3.13
C VAL A 124 -25.50 -30.16 -3.95
N SER A 125 -25.94 -29.83 -5.16
CA SER A 125 -26.54 -30.80 -6.10
C SER A 125 -25.57 -31.93 -6.41
N TYR A 126 -24.27 -31.62 -6.61
CA TYR A 126 -23.25 -32.64 -6.84
C TYR A 126 -23.12 -33.60 -5.64
N MET A 127 -23.16 -33.11 -4.39
CA MET A 127 -23.16 -33.97 -3.20
C MET A 127 -24.38 -34.90 -3.15
N ILE A 128 -25.56 -34.42 -3.57
CA ILE A 128 -26.81 -35.19 -3.57
C ILE A 128 -26.78 -36.24 -4.69
N GLU A 129 -26.50 -35.83 -5.92
CA GLU A 129 -26.61 -36.67 -7.11
C GLU A 129 -25.51 -37.74 -7.15
N LYS A 130 -24.27 -37.36 -6.85
CA LYS A 130 -23.10 -38.26 -6.98
C LYS A 130 -22.81 -39.05 -5.72
N ASN A 131 -22.91 -38.40 -4.55
CA ASN A 131 -22.54 -39.03 -3.27
C ASN A 131 -23.75 -39.49 -2.47
N HIS A 132 -24.97 -39.26 -2.97
CA HIS A 132 -26.23 -39.64 -2.32
C HIS A 132 -26.38 -39.05 -0.91
N CYS A 133 -25.77 -37.89 -0.63
CA CYS A 133 -25.89 -37.21 0.66
C CYS A 133 -27.35 -36.90 0.99
N GLN A 134 -27.78 -37.19 2.22
CA GLN A 134 -29.16 -37.03 2.69
C GLN A 134 -29.30 -35.92 3.75
N HIS A 135 -28.21 -35.55 4.42
CA HIS A 135 -28.22 -34.54 5.49
C HIS A 135 -27.06 -33.57 5.27
N ILE A 136 -27.33 -32.52 4.49
CA ILE A 136 -26.32 -31.53 4.12
C ILE A 136 -26.47 -30.29 5.00
N GLY A 137 -25.42 -29.94 5.72
CA GLY A 137 -25.34 -28.70 6.49
C GLY A 137 -24.64 -27.57 5.75
N ILE A 138 -24.85 -26.34 6.21
CA ILE A 138 -24.11 -25.17 5.73
C ILE A 138 -23.50 -24.39 6.90
N ILE A 139 -22.21 -24.08 6.78
CA ILE A 139 -21.51 -23.21 7.73
C ILE A 139 -21.32 -21.84 7.10
N THR A 140 -21.95 -20.82 7.70
CA THR A 140 -21.88 -19.42 7.29
C THR A 140 -20.99 -18.61 8.23
N GLY A 141 -20.53 -17.44 7.77
CA GLY A 141 -20.04 -16.40 8.67
C GLY A 141 -21.19 -15.63 9.34
N TYR A 142 -20.85 -14.77 10.30
CA TYR A 142 -21.78 -13.78 10.88
C TYR A 142 -22.15 -12.66 9.90
N ASP A 143 -21.45 -12.54 8.77
CA ASP A 143 -21.80 -11.60 7.72
C ASP A 143 -23.17 -11.95 7.11
N ARG A 144 -24.08 -10.97 7.13
CA ARG A 144 -25.42 -11.05 6.52
C ARG A 144 -25.50 -10.25 5.22
N GLY A 145 -24.36 -9.95 4.61
CA GLY A 145 -24.23 -9.25 3.34
C GLY A 145 -24.89 -9.98 2.17
N VAL A 146 -24.87 -9.32 1.00
CA VAL A 146 -25.51 -9.81 -0.23
C VAL A 146 -24.91 -11.15 -0.66
N THR A 147 -23.59 -11.31 -0.58
CA THR A 147 -22.88 -12.55 -0.92
C THR A 147 -23.32 -13.73 -0.05
N ALA A 148 -23.36 -13.55 1.27
CA ALA A 148 -23.80 -14.60 2.20
C ALA A 148 -25.25 -15.03 1.95
N LYS A 149 -26.15 -14.07 1.66
CA LYS A 149 -27.54 -14.36 1.30
C LYS A 149 -27.65 -15.14 -0.01
N GLN A 150 -26.86 -14.81 -1.03
CA GLN A 150 -26.85 -15.54 -2.30
C GLN A 150 -26.34 -16.97 -2.11
N ARG A 151 -25.25 -17.17 -1.36
CA ARG A 151 -24.70 -18.50 -1.06
C ARG A 151 -25.72 -19.36 -0.29
N LEU A 152 -26.36 -18.81 0.76
CA LEU A 152 -27.42 -19.51 1.49
C LEU A 152 -28.63 -19.84 0.62
N ALA A 153 -29.05 -18.92 -0.26
CA ALA A 153 -30.15 -19.14 -1.18
C ALA A 153 -29.85 -20.25 -2.20
N GLY A 154 -28.59 -20.39 -2.65
CA GLY A 154 -28.18 -21.48 -3.53
C GLY A 154 -28.28 -22.85 -2.87
N TYR A 155 -27.85 -22.94 -1.60
CA TYR A 155 -28.01 -24.15 -0.79
C TYR A 155 -29.49 -24.52 -0.57
N GLN A 156 -30.33 -23.54 -0.22
CA GLN A 156 -31.77 -23.78 -0.04
C GLN A 156 -32.45 -24.23 -1.33
N GLU A 157 -32.09 -23.61 -2.46
CA GLU A 157 -32.62 -23.98 -3.77
C GLU A 157 -32.22 -25.41 -4.17
N ALA A 158 -30.96 -25.80 -3.96
CA ALA A 158 -30.49 -27.15 -4.26
C ALA A 158 -31.21 -28.23 -3.44
N LEU A 159 -31.41 -28.00 -2.14
CA LEU A 159 -32.21 -28.92 -1.33
C LEU A 159 -33.65 -29.01 -1.84
N SER A 160 -34.27 -27.87 -2.14
CA SER A 160 -35.66 -27.84 -2.59
C SER A 160 -35.86 -28.49 -3.97
N SER A 161 -34.89 -28.38 -4.89
CA SER A 161 -34.98 -28.99 -6.22
C SER A 161 -34.81 -30.50 -6.21
N HIS A 162 -34.22 -31.05 -5.15
CA HIS A 162 -34.02 -32.48 -4.93
C HIS A 162 -34.99 -33.07 -3.89
N ASP A 163 -36.09 -32.38 -3.60
CA ASP A 163 -37.12 -32.80 -2.64
C ASP A 163 -36.57 -33.06 -1.20
N MET A 164 -35.48 -32.40 -0.82
CA MET A 164 -34.89 -32.48 0.52
C MET A 164 -35.43 -31.39 1.44
N LEU A 165 -35.72 -31.77 2.69
CA LEU A 165 -36.21 -30.83 3.70
C LEU A 165 -35.07 -29.98 4.25
N PHE A 166 -35.24 -28.67 4.17
CA PHE A 166 -34.38 -27.71 4.84
C PHE A 166 -34.73 -27.61 6.33
N GLU A 167 -33.74 -27.78 7.22
CA GLU A 167 -33.89 -27.62 8.66
C GLU A 167 -32.94 -26.54 9.21
N GLU A 168 -33.45 -25.63 10.06
CA GLU A 168 -32.61 -24.56 10.64
C GLU A 168 -31.44 -25.09 11.48
N LYS A 169 -31.58 -26.27 12.07
CA LYS A 169 -30.52 -26.93 12.85
C LYS A 169 -29.27 -27.24 12.02
N TYR A 170 -29.39 -27.30 10.68
CA TYR A 170 -28.30 -27.54 9.74
C TYR A 170 -27.58 -26.26 9.27
N ILE A 171 -27.92 -25.11 9.83
CA ILE A 171 -27.15 -23.87 9.64
C ILE A 171 -26.31 -23.60 10.88
N LEU A 172 -25.00 -23.48 10.69
CA LEU A 172 -24.10 -22.95 11.69
C LEU A 172 -23.56 -21.59 11.25
N SER A 173 -23.75 -20.56 12.08
CA SER A 173 -23.14 -19.26 11.86
C SER A 173 -21.93 -19.10 12.77
N THR A 174 -20.79 -18.67 12.22
CA THR A 174 -19.52 -18.56 12.97
C THR A 174 -18.94 -17.14 12.92
N PRO A 175 -18.21 -16.69 13.96
CA PRO A 175 -17.53 -15.39 13.98
C PRO A 175 -16.36 -15.26 13.01
N GLY A 176 -16.16 -16.23 12.11
CA GLY A 176 -15.01 -16.29 11.20
C GLY A 176 -13.83 -17.06 11.79
N TYR A 177 -12.62 -16.58 11.57
CA TYR A 177 -11.38 -17.35 11.75
C TYR A 177 -10.82 -17.25 13.18
N ASN A 178 -11.35 -18.06 14.12
CA ASN A 178 -10.81 -18.13 15.49
C ASN A 178 -11.12 -19.46 16.20
N ILE A 179 -10.55 -19.63 17.39
CA ILE A 179 -10.71 -20.82 18.25
C ILE A 179 -12.19 -21.03 18.64
N ASP A 180 -12.95 -19.95 18.82
CA ASP A 180 -14.37 -20.03 19.21
C ASP A 180 -15.21 -20.69 18.11
N SER A 181 -14.89 -20.44 16.83
CA SER A 181 -15.52 -21.12 15.69
C SER A 181 -15.33 -22.63 15.74
N GLY A 182 -14.13 -23.12 16.10
CA GLY A 182 -13.87 -24.55 16.25
C GLY A 182 -14.74 -25.21 17.34
N ASN A 183 -14.88 -24.53 18.49
CA ASN A 183 -15.75 -25.01 19.57
C ASN A 183 -17.23 -25.07 19.16
N LEU A 184 -17.69 -24.05 18.42
CA LEU A 184 -19.06 -24.01 17.87
C LEU A 184 -19.28 -25.13 16.86
N MET A 185 -18.36 -25.34 15.92
CA MET A 185 -18.41 -26.44 14.95
C MET A 185 -18.46 -27.80 15.65
N ASN A 186 -17.62 -28.01 16.67
CA ASN A 186 -17.59 -29.26 17.42
C ASN A 186 -18.92 -29.56 18.11
N LYS A 187 -19.50 -28.54 18.77
CA LYS A 187 -20.82 -28.66 19.41
C LYS A 187 -21.90 -28.97 18.38
N TRP A 188 -21.92 -28.24 17.27
CA TRP A 188 -22.90 -28.40 16.20
C TRP A 188 -22.84 -29.78 15.53
N LEU A 189 -21.63 -30.30 15.28
CA LEU A 189 -21.41 -31.66 14.77
C LEU A 189 -21.89 -32.76 15.74
N LYS A 190 -21.80 -32.52 17.06
CA LYS A 190 -22.32 -33.44 18.08
C LYS A 190 -23.84 -33.42 18.17
N GLU A 191 -24.44 -32.26 17.96
CA GLU A 191 -25.90 -32.09 17.94
C GLU A 191 -26.54 -32.63 16.65
N ASN A 192 -25.77 -32.71 15.56
CA ASN A 192 -26.19 -33.20 14.24
C ASN A 192 -25.25 -34.32 13.73
N PRO A 193 -25.19 -35.49 14.40
CA PRO A 193 -24.27 -36.57 14.03
C PRO A 193 -24.55 -37.18 12.64
N GLU A 194 -25.78 -37.05 12.15
CA GLU A 194 -26.29 -37.57 10.87
C GLU A 194 -25.77 -36.84 9.64
N LEU A 195 -25.15 -35.66 9.79
CA LEU A 195 -24.61 -34.90 8.67
C LEU A 195 -23.60 -35.72 7.87
N ASP A 196 -23.88 -35.85 6.57
CA ASP A 196 -23.07 -36.57 5.58
C ASP A 196 -22.51 -35.64 4.48
N GLY A 197 -23.00 -34.39 4.41
CA GLY A 197 -22.41 -33.33 3.58
C GLY A 197 -22.35 -31.99 4.32
N ILE A 198 -21.32 -31.18 4.05
CA ILE A 198 -21.21 -29.82 4.60
C ILE A 198 -20.71 -28.85 3.51
N MET A 199 -21.50 -27.81 3.26
CA MET A 199 -21.10 -26.65 2.47
C MET A 199 -20.52 -25.56 3.37
N CYS A 200 -19.26 -25.20 3.17
CA CYS A 200 -18.62 -24.06 3.84
C CYS A 200 -18.66 -22.85 2.92
N VAL A 201 -19.12 -21.70 3.43
CA VAL A 201 -19.20 -20.49 2.58
C VAL A 201 -17.83 -19.89 2.24
N THR A 202 -16.72 -20.36 2.82
CA THR A 202 -15.34 -20.02 2.41
C THR A 202 -14.41 -21.22 2.66
N ASP A 203 -13.31 -21.32 1.91
CA ASP A 203 -12.29 -22.38 2.07
C ASP A 203 -11.60 -22.37 3.43
N ASP A 204 -11.41 -21.18 4.01
CA ASP A 204 -10.83 -21.04 5.34
C ASP A 204 -11.71 -21.71 6.42
N ILE A 205 -13.04 -21.59 6.31
CA ILE A 205 -13.99 -22.28 7.21
C ILE A 205 -13.87 -23.79 7.03
N ALA A 206 -13.76 -24.25 5.78
CA ALA A 206 -13.58 -25.67 5.48
C ALA A 206 -12.28 -26.22 6.09
N TYR A 207 -11.18 -25.45 6.05
CA TYR A 207 -9.92 -25.83 6.69
C TYR A 207 -10.06 -26.10 8.19
N TYR A 208 -10.78 -25.26 8.94
CA TYR A 208 -11.03 -25.52 10.36
C TYR A 208 -11.98 -26.69 10.59
N LEU A 209 -12.99 -26.84 9.74
CA LEU A 209 -13.89 -27.99 9.78
C LEU A 209 -13.12 -29.30 9.61
N TYR A 210 -12.15 -29.37 8.70
CA TYR A 210 -11.28 -30.54 8.54
C TYR A 210 -10.59 -30.92 9.86
N ARG A 211 -10.04 -29.93 10.58
CA ARG A 211 -9.37 -30.15 11.86
C ARG A 211 -10.32 -30.62 12.96
N GLU A 212 -11.56 -30.14 12.97
CA GLU A 212 -12.57 -30.61 13.92
C GLU A 212 -13.06 -32.03 13.58
N LEU A 213 -13.26 -32.32 12.30
CA LEU A 213 -13.64 -33.66 11.84
C LEU A 213 -12.56 -34.69 12.17
N GLU A 214 -11.28 -34.34 11.98
CA GLU A 214 -10.13 -35.18 12.34
C GLU A 214 -10.14 -35.56 13.83
N LYS A 215 -10.40 -34.59 14.73
CA LYS A 215 -10.51 -34.85 16.18
C LYS A 215 -11.66 -35.81 16.53
N THR A 216 -12.71 -35.84 15.72
CA THR A 216 -13.85 -36.76 15.91
C THR A 216 -13.68 -38.10 15.19
N GLY A 217 -12.59 -38.27 14.43
CA GLY A 217 -12.30 -39.48 13.66
C GLY A 217 -13.14 -39.62 12.37
N LYS A 218 -13.91 -38.60 11.98
CA LYS A 218 -14.64 -38.57 10.69
C LYS A 218 -13.66 -38.25 9.56
N ARG A 219 -13.65 -39.04 8.49
CA ARG A 219 -12.81 -38.81 7.30
C ARG A 219 -13.58 -37.99 6.27
N VAL A 220 -13.01 -36.85 5.90
CA VAL A 220 -13.53 -36.03 4.80
C VAL A 220 -13.43 -36.80 3.47
N GLY A 221 -14.42 -36.63 2.59
CA GLY A 221 -14.51 -37.32 1.30
C GLY A 221 -14.88 -38.80 1.42
N LYS A 222 -15.24 -39.28 2.62
CA LYS A 222 -15.65 -40.68 2.82
C LYS A 222 -16.78 -40.82 3.82
N ASP A 223 -16.58 -40.31 5.03
CA ASP A 223 -17.61 -40.33 6.07
C ASP A 223 -18.44 -39.04 6.03
N ILE A 224 -17.88 -37.95 5.50
CA ILE A 224 -18.57 -36.67 5.31
C ILE A 224 -17.99 -35.92 4.10
N MET A 225 -18.85 -35.45 3.20
CA MET A 225 -18.45 -34.65 2.05
C MET A 225 -18.31 -33.19 2.46
N VAL A 226 -17.27 -32.51 1.99
CA VAL A 226 -17.02 -31.10 2.35
C VAL A 226 -16.70 -30.30 1.11
N ALA A 227 -17.45 -29.22 0.87
CA ALA A 227 -17.14 -28.23 -0.17
C ALA A 227 -16.90 -26.84 0.44
N GLY A 228 -16.07 -26.06 -0.23
CA GLY A 228 -15.75 -24.67 0.10
C GLY A 228 -16.19 -23.68 -0.97
N PHE A 229 -15.68 -22.45 -0.83
CA PHE A 229 -15.85 -21.36 -1.77
C PHE A 229 -14.60 -20.49 -1.71
N ASP A 230 -14.23 -19.89 -2.85
CA ASP A 230 -13.09 -19.00 -3.11
C ASP A 230 -11.93 -19.70 -3.85
N ASP A 231 -11.90 -21.04 -3.85
CA ASP A 231 -10.89 -21.88 -4.51
C ASP A 231 -9.45 -21.39 -4.29
N LYS A 232 -9.10 -21.19 -3.03
CA LYS A 232 -7.79 -20.69 -2.66
C LYS A 232 -6.70 -21.73 -2.96
N PRO A 233 -5.45 -21.34 -3.24
CA PRO A 233 -4.35 -22.28 -3.47
C PRO A 233 -4.16 -23.30 -2.34
N GLU A 234 -4.50 -22.95 -1.09
CA GLU A 234 -4.40 -23.86 0.05
C GLU A 234 -5.39 -25.02 -0.03
N SER A 235 -6.53 -24.86 -0.73
CA SER A 235 -7.57 -25.88 -0.85
C SER A 235 -7.06 -27.16 -1.53
N THR A 236 -6.14 -27.04 -2.49
CA THR A 236 -5.52 -28.18 -3.20
C THR A 236 -4.53 -28.94 -2.32
N HIS A 237 -4.03 -28.32 -1.25
CA HIS A 237 -3.06 -28.91 -0.31
C HIS A 237 -3.73 -29.55 0.91
N MET A 238 -5.04 -29.40 1.06
CA MET A 238 -5.81 -30.07 2.09
C MET A 238 -5.82 -31.58 1.84
N VAL A 239 -6.02 -32.38 2.90
CA VAL A 239 -6.00 -33.84 2.80
C VAL A 239 -7.34 -34.40 3.28
N PRO A 240 -8.21 -34.90 2.37
CA PRO A 240 -8.11 -34.82 0.90
C PRO A 240 -8.30 -33.38 0.36
N PRO A 241 -7.84 -33.08 -0.87
CA PRO A 241 -8.03 -31.77 -1.52
C PRO A 241 -9.49 -31.33 -1.51
N LEU A 242 -9.71 -30.07 -1.15
CA LEU A 242 -11.05 -29.51 -0.93
C LEU A 242 -11.71 -29.11 -2.26
N ALA A 243 -12.86 -29.70 -2.56
CA ALA A 243 -13.76 -29.25 -3.61
C ALA A 243 -14.26 -27.84 -3.28
N SER A 244 -14.20 -26.90 -4.23
CA SER A 244 -14.49 -25.50 -3.94
C SER A 244 -15.15 -24.79 -5.11
N CYS A 245 -15.95 -23.77 -4.81
CA CYS A 245 -16.49 -22.88 -5.83
C CYS A 245 -15.46 -21.80 -6.20
N HIS A 246 -15.05 -21.75 -7.46
CA HIS A 246 -14.14 -20.77 -8.01
C HIS A 246 -14.87 -19.54 -8.54
N ALA A 247 -14.36 -18.35 -8.20
CA ALA A 247 -14.85 -17.06 -8.69
C ALA A 247 -13.67 -16.23 -9.21
N ASP A 248 -13.58 -16.06 -10.53
CA ASP A 248 -12.40 -15.47 -11.19
C ASP A 248 -12.34 -13.94 -11.02
N ALA A 249 -11.56 -13.52 -10.01
CA ALA A 249 -11.32 -12.12 -9.67
C ALA A 249 -10.58 -11.35 -10.76
N SER A 250 -9.79 -12.03 -11.60
CA SER A 250 -9.14 -11.37 -12.74
C SER A 250 -10.16 -11.06 -13.83
N PHE A 251 -11.06 -11.99 -14.14
CA PHE A 251 -12.04 -11.82 -15.20
C PHE A 251 -13.05 -10.72 -14.90
N ILE A 252 -13.50 -10.61 -13.64
CA ILE A 252 -14.44 -9.55 -13.25
C ILE A 252 -13.84 -8.15 -13.42
N ALA A 253 -12.56 -7.97 -13.11
CA ALA A 253 -11.87 -6.70 -13.31
C ALA A 253 -11.65 -6.40 -14.79
N TYR A 254 -11.30 -7.41 -15.57
CA TYR A 254 -11.15 -7.30 -17.02
C TYR A 254 -12.44 -6.79 -17.69
N LEU A 255 -13.58 -7.42 -17.37
CA LEU A 255 -14.89 -6.99 -17.87
C LEU A 255 -15.26 -5.60 -17.33
N GLY A 256 -14.91 -5.30 -16.08
CA GLY A 256 -15.08 -3.98 -15.48
C GLY A 256 -14.40 -2.86 -16.26
N ILE A 257 -13.14 -3.07 -16.66
CA ILE A 257 -12.39 -2.11 -17.48
C ILE A 257 -13.01 -1.96 -18.87
N LYS A 258 -13.41 -3.07 -19.52
CA LYS A 258 -14.10 -3.01 -20.82
C LYS A 258 -15.42 -2.25 -20.74
N GLN A 259 -16.23 -2.51 -19.71
CA GLN A 259 -17.46 -1.76 -19.47
C GLN A 259 -17.19 -0.28 -19.22
N GLY A 260 -16.14 0.05 -18.46
CA GLY A 260 -15.76 1.45 -18.21
C GLY A 260 -15.32 2.17 -19.48
N TYR A 261 -14.57 1.47 -20.34
CA TYR A 261 -14.18 1.96 -21.66
C TYR A 261 -15.39 2.21 -22.57
N ASP A 262 -16.33 1.25 -22.64
CA ASP A 262 -17.56 1.38 -23.42
C ASP A 262 -18.45 2.50 -22.88
N LEU A 263 -18.56 2.63 -21.56
CA LEU A 263 -19.31 3.69 -20.90
C LEU A 263 -18.72 5.07 -21.25
N TYR A 264 -17.39 5.20 -21.26
CA TYR A 264 -16.71 6.43 -21.64
C TYR A 264 -16.88 6.76 -23.13
N LYS A 265 -16.71 5.77 -24.02
CA LYS A 265 -16.79 5.97 -25.48
C LYS A 265 -18.22 6.14 -26.00
N ASN A 266 -19.15 5.34 -25.50
CA ASN A 266 -20.49 5.20 -26.05
C ASN A 266 -21.57 5.86 -25.15
N GLY A 267 -21.20 6.33 -23.96
CA GLY A 267 -22.12 6.91 -22.98
C GLY A 267 -23.02 5.90 -22.27
N SER A 268 -22.90 4.60 -22.59
CA SER A 268 -23.69 3.52 -21.99
C SER A 268 -22.95 2.18 -22.08
N THR A 269 -23.29 1.26 -21.18
CA THR A 269 -22.80 -0.12 -21.17
C THR A 269 -23.86 -1.04 -20.52
N GLN A 270 -23.70 -2.35 -20.65
CA GLN A 270 -24.64 -3.34 -20.13
C GLN A 270 -24.14 -3.97 -18.84
N ASN A 271 -25.05 -4.17 -17.88
CA ASN A 271 -24.75 -4.93 -16.66
C ASN A 271 -24.44 -6.39 -17.00
N GLN A 272 -23.46 -6.97 -16.29
CA GLN A 272 -23.04 -8.35 -16.53
C GLN A 272 -23.02 -9.17 -15.25
N TYR A 273 -23.39 -10.44 -15.40
CA TYR A 273 -23.32 -11.47 -14.39
C TYR A 273 -22.30 -12.51 -14.83
N ILE A 274 -21.38 -12.86 -13.93
CA ILE A 274 -20.39 -13.91 -14.16
C ILE A 274 -20.77 -15.09 -13.28
N ASP A 275 -20.92 -16.28 -13.87
CA ASP A 275 -21.14 -17.48 -13.09
C ASP A 275 -19.85 -17.85 -12.35
N ALA A 276 -19.95 -18.12 -11.05
CA ALA A 276 -18.93 -18.87 -10.34
C ALA A 276 -19.14 -20.36 -10.65
N HIS A 277 -18.08 -21.16 -10.62
CA HIS A 277 -18.11 -22.56 -11.02
C HIS A 277 -17.68 -23.46 -9.88
N PHE A 278 -18.35 -24.59 -9.69
CA PHE A 278 -17.94 -25.60 -8.72
C PHE A 278 -16.83 -26.48 -9.30
N ILE A 279 -15.71 -26.61 -8.56
CA ILE A 279 -14.59 -27.47 -8.91
C ILE A 279 -14.65 -28.70 -7.97
N PRO A 280 -15.05 -29.88 -8.48
CA PRO A 280 -15.02 -31.10 -7.71
C PRO A 280 -13.57 -31.50 -7.41
N ARG A 281 -13.32 -31.98 -6.17
CA ARG A 281 -12.06 -32.60 -5.75
C ARG A 281 -12.36 -33.72 -4.75
N LEU A 282 -11.34 -34.46 -4.34
CA LEU A 282 -11.45 -35.66 -3.50
C LEU A 282 -12.23 -35.51 -2.18
N SER A 283 -12.47 -34.30 -1.67
CA SER A 283 -13.36 -34.08 -0.51
C SER A 283 -14.84 -34.29 -0.80
N VAL A 284 -15.22 -34.36 -2.08
CA VAL A 284 -16.59 -34.62 -2.58
C VAL A 284 -16.57 -35.65 -3.72
N ASP A 285 -15.58 -35.65 -4.60
CA ASP A 285 -15.51 -36.53 -5.77
C ASP A 285 -14.50 -37.67 -5.56
N CYS A 286 -14.97 -38.81 -5.07
CA CYS A 286 -14.12 -39.95 -4.70
C CYS A 286 -13.58 -40.76 -5.89
N GLU A 287 -14.11 -40.56 -7.10
CA GLU A 287 -13.76 -41.32 -8.30
C GLU A 287 -12.79 -40.60 -9.26
N ASN A 288 -12.26 -39.42 -8.90
CA ASN A 288 -11.29 -38.64 -9.69
C ASN A 288 -11.74 -38.44 -11.16
N HIS A 289 -12.95 -37.91 -11.37
CA HIS A 289 -13.58 -37.84 -12.70
C HIS A 289 -12.82 -36.96 -13.71
N GLU A 290 -12.10 -35.92 -13.27
CA GLU A 290 -11.27 -35.08 -14.16
C GLU A 290 -10.18 -35.90 -14.89
N GLU A 291 -9.59 -36.90 -14.22
CA GLU A 291 -8.64 -37.83 -14.85
C GLU A 291 -9.34 -38.67 -15.93
N THR A 292 -10.64 -38.92 -15.78
CA THR A 292 -11.43 -39.72 -16.72
C THR A 292 -11.79 -38.91 -17.97
N GLU A 293 -12.20 -37.64 -17.85
CA GLU A 293 -12.65 -36.81 -18.98
C GLU A 293 -11.55 -36.49 -19.99
N ILE A 294 -10.39 -36.00 -19.54
CA ILE A 294 -9.26 -35.69 -20.44
C ILE A 294 -8.67 -36.96 -21.04
N GLY A 295 -8.66 -38.06 -20.28
CA GLY A 295 -8.28 -39.39 -20.74
C GLY A 295 -9.19 -39.88 -21.85
N GLU A 296 -10.51 -39.79 -21.66
CA GLU A 296 -11.53 -40.14 -22.66
C GLU A 296 -11.42 -39.27 -23.92
N PHE A 297 -11.23 -37.96 -23.79
CA PHE A 297 -11.01 -37.05 -24.91
C PHE A 297 -9.81 -37.47 -25.76
N ILE A 298 -8.66 -37.72 -25.13
CA ILE A 298 -7.44 -38.13 -25.84
C ILE A 298 -7.63 -39.50 -26.51
N LEU A 299 -8.27 -40.45 -25.82
CA LEU A 299 -8.57 -41.78 -26.36
C LEU A 299 -9.51 -41.70 -27.56
N PHE A 300 -10.56 -40.88 -27.49
CA PHE A 300 -11.51 -40.63 -28.57
C PHE A 300 -10.80 -40.04 -29.80
N CYS A 301 -10.03 -38.97 -29.62
CA CYS A 301 -9.30 -38.32 -30.72
C CYS A 301 -8.34 -39.30 -31.42
N ARG A 302 -7.69 -40.18 -30.66
CA ARG A 302 -6.83 -41.22 -31.24
C ARG A 302 -7.61 -42.31 -31.96
N ALA A 303 -8.79 -42.69 -31.48
CA ALA A 303 -9.66 -43.64 -32.17
C ALA A 303 -10.15 -43.09 -33.52
N GLU A 304 -10.51 -41.80 -33.55
CA GLU A 304 -10.95 -41.08 -34.76
C GLU A 304 -9.78 -40.63 -35.67
N LYS A 305 -8.52 -40.86 -35.26
CA LYS A 305 -7.30 -40.47 -35.99
C LYS A 305 -7.20 -38.96 -36.25
N GLU A 306 -7.64 -38.17 -35.28
CA GLU A 306 -7.45 -36.72 -35.28
C GLU A 306 -5.95 -36.34 -35.26
N SER A 307 -5.63 -35.12 -35.71
CA SER A 307 -4.24 -34.66 -35.77
C SER A 307 -3.64 -34.42 -34.38
N ASN A 308 -2.32 -34.57 -34.26
CA ASN A 308 -1.60 -34.23 -33.02
C ASN A 308 -1.81 -32.76 -32.63
N GLU A 309 -1.94 -31.85 -33.61
CA GLU A 309 -2.25 -30.44 -33.38
C GLU A 309 -3.62 -30.24 -32.72
N TYR A 310 -4.64 -30.99 -33.16
CA TYR A 310 -5.99 -30.94 -32.60
C TYR A 310 -6.02 -31.46 -31.16
N ILE A 311 -5.34 -32.58 -30.90
CA ILE A 311 -5.20 -33.12 -29.55
C ILE A 311 -4.46 -32.12 -28.65
N ALA A 312 -3.33 -31.57 -29.12
CA ALA A 312 -2.57 -30.57 -28.39
C ALA A 312 -3.42 -29.34 -28.05
N GLN A 313 -4.26 -28.88 -29.00
CA GLN A 313 -5.16 -27.75 -28.78
C GLN A 313 -6.19 -28.05 -27.67
N GLY A 314 -6.83 -29.23 -27.71
CA GLY A 314 -7.77 -29.63 -26.66
C GLY A 314 -7.10 -29.76 -25.29
N MET A 315 -5.88 -30.30 -25.25
CA MET A 315 -5.08 -30.36 -24.01
C MET A 315 -4.70 -28.97 -23.50
N THR A 316 -4.29 -28.06 -24.38
CA THR A 316 -4.02 -26.66 -24.01
C THR A 316 -5.27 -25.99 -23.44
N GLN A 317 -6.42 -26.18 -24.08
CA GLN A 317 -7.70 -25.65 -23.58
C GLN A 317 -8.04 -26.23 -22.21
N TYR A 318 -7.82 -27.53 -22.00
CA TYR A 318 -8.06 -28.20 -20.73
C TYR A 318 -7.19 -27.65 -19.59
N VAL A 319 -5.89 -27.45 -19.82
CA VAL A 319 -4.96 -26.93 -18.80
C VAL A 319 -5.25 -25.48 -18.43
N PHE A 320 -5.89 -24.73 -19.32
CA PHE A 320 -6.27 -23.35 -19.07
C PHE A 320 -7.73 -23.18 -18.62
N ASP A 321 -8.51 -24.25 -18.54
CA ASP A 321 -9.90 -24.35 -18.04
C ASP A 321 -10.65 -23.04 -17.79
N ASN A 322 -11.12 -22.35 -18.83
CA ASN A 322 -11.83 -21.07 -18.71
C ASN A 322 -11.10 -19.96 -17.90
N LYS A 323 -9.93 -20.20 -17.31
CA LYS A 323 -9.01 -19.18 -16.82
C LYS A 323 -8.59 -18.40 -18.05
N LEU A 324 -8.98 -17.13 -18.11
CA LEU A 324 -8.63 -16.35 -19.29
C LEU A 324 -7.13 -16.13 -19.34
N VAL A 325 -6.47 -16.90 -20.19
CA VAL A 325 -5.05 -16.74 -20.47
C VAL A 325 -4.93 -15.82 -21.66
N TYR A 326 -4.90 -14.53 -21.37
CA TYR A 326 -4.85 -13.46 -22.37
C TYR A 326 -3.48 -13.32 -23.05
N SER A 327 -2.42 -13.95 -22.51
CA SER A 327 -1.16 -14.09 -23.24
C SER A 327 -1.32 -15.16 -24.32
N SER A 328 -1.79 -14.76 -25.50
CA SER A 328 -1.84 -15.62 -26.69
C SER A 328 -0.47 -16.27 -26.98
N ASN A 329 0.62 -15.64 -26.55
CA ASN A 329 1.97 -16.19 -26.68
C ASN A 329 2.24 -17.31 -25.65
N TYR A 330 1.78 -17.18 -24.40
CA TYR A 330 1.95 -18.23 -23.40
C TYR A 330 1.11 -19.47 -23.73
N GLN A 331 -0.16 -19.29 -24.15
CA GLN A 331 -0.97 -20.40 -24.63
C GLN A 331 -0.31 -21.11 -25.82
N LYS A 332 0.23 -20.34 -26.78
CA LYS A 332 1.00 -20.89 -27.91
C LYS A 332 2.24 -21.66 -27.47
N THR A 333 2.95 -21.21 -26.44
CA THR A 333 4.08 -21.96 -25.87
C THR A 333 3.63 -23.31 -25.31
N VAL A 334 2.55 -23.34 -24.53
CA VAL A 334 2.01 -24.60 -23.97
C VAL A 334 1.47 -25.52 -25.07
N TRP A 335 0.77 -24.96 -26.06
CA TRP A 335 0.32 -25.69 -27.24
C TRP A 335 1.48 -26.27 -28.06
N SER A 336 2.54 -25.50 -28.27
CA SER A 336 3.74 -25.95 -28.99
C SER A 336 4.46 -27.06 -28.21
N PHE A 337 4.48 -26.97 -26.88
CA PHE A 337 5.01 -28.02 -26.02
C PHE A 337 4.22 -29.32 -26.15
N PHE A 338 2.89 -29.28 -26.07
CA PHE A 338 2.06 -30.48 -26.25
C PHE A 338 2.15 -31.06 -27.67
N THR A 339 2.14 -30.21 -28.70
CA THR A 339 2.33 -30.64 -30.08
C THR A 339 3.66 -31.36 -30.24
N TYR A 340 4.75 -30.76 -29.73
CA TYR A 340 6.06 -31.37 -29.76
C TYR A 340 6.10 -32.73 -29.04
N LEU A 341 5.47 -32.86 -27.86
CA LEU A 341 5.40 -34.13 -27.14
C LEU A 341 4.60 -35.21 -27.90
N LEU A 342 3.52 -34.83 -28.58
CA LEU A 342 2.68 -35.75 -29.35
C LEU A 342 3.36 -36.25 -30.63
N ASP A 343 4.25 -35.45 -31.22
CA ASP A 343 5.01 -35.81 -32.43
C ASP A 343 6.19 -36.75 -32.18
N LEU A 344 6.59 -36.96 -30.92
CA LEU A 344 7.72 -37.83 -30.58
C LEU A 344 7.37 -39.32 -30.72
N SER A 345 8.29 -40.08 -31.33
CA SER A 345 8.27 -41.55 -31.26
C SER A 345 9.05 -42.07 -30.06
N VAL A 346 8.82 -43.32 -29.66
CA VAL A 346 9.56 -43.96 -28.56
C VAL A 346 11.08 -43.96 -28.81
N LYS A 347 11.52 -44.01 -30.08
CA LYS A 347 12.94 -43.94 -30.44
C LYS A 347 13.56 -42.55 -30.23
N ASP A 348 12.73 -41.51 -30.22
CA ASP A 348 13.18 -40.14 -29.98
C ASP A 348 13.39 -39.87 -28.49
N CYS A 349 12.67 -40.57 -27.60
CA CYS A 349 12.75 -40.45 -26.14
C CYS A 349 14.13 -40.79 -25.53
N THR A 350 15.08 -41.29 -26.32
CA THR A 350 16.47 -41.55 -25.88
C THR A 350 17.50 -40.58 -26.47
N LYS A 351 17.07 -39.66 -27.34
CA LYS A 351 17.99 -38.75 -28.06
C LYS A 351 18.24 -37.47 -27.28
N HIS A 352 19.51 -37.09 -27.11
CA HIS A 352 19.90 -35.96 -26.28
C HIS A 352 19.23 -34.63 -26.65
N TYR A 353 19.10 -34.32 -27.95
CA TYR A 353 18.47 -33.07 -28.40
C TYR A 353 16.99 -32.96 -27.95
N VAL A 354 16.30 -34.09 -27.75
CA VAL A 354 14.90 -34.09 -27.30
C VAL A 354 14.82 -33.62 -25.85
N TYR A 355 15.75 -34.07 -25.00
CA TYR A 355 15.84 -33.64 -23.60
C TYR A 355 16.14 -32.15 -23.50
N GLN A 356 17.03 -31.64 -24.34
CA GLN A 356 17.35 -30.21 -24.40
C GLN A 356 16.12 -29.39 -24.81
N GLN A 357 15.43 -29.78 -25.89
CA GLN A 357 14.24 -29.09 -26.37
C GLN A 357 13.11 -29.07 -25.33
N ILE A 358 12.92 -30.17 -24.61
CA ILE A 358 11.96 -30.25 -23.49
C ILE A 358 12.36 -29.31 -22.36
N GLY A 359 13.65 -29.28 -22.01
CA GLY A 359 14.17 -28.34 -21.02
C GLY A 359 13.87 -26.89 -21.40
N ASP A 360 14.04 -26.52 -22.66
CA ASP A 360 13.74 -25.18 -23.16
C ASP A 360 12.25 -24.84 -23.06
N TYR A 361 11.36 -25.76 -23.46
CA TYR A 361 9.92 -25.57 -23.28
C TYR A 361 9.53 -25.46 -21.81
N ILE A 362 10.05 -26.32 -20.94
CA ILE A 362 9.77 -26.27 -19.50
C ILE A 362 10.24 -24.93 -18.92
N ASN A 363 11.39 -24.41 -19.33
CA ASN A 363 11.86 -23.09 -18.87
C ASN A 363 10.96 -21.94 -19.35
N LEU A 364 10.40 -22.03 -20.56
CA LEU A 364 9.45 -21.03 -21.07
C LEU A 364 8.09 -21.11 -20.37
N ILE A 365 7.62 -22.33 -20.06
CA ILE A 365 6.36 -22.59 -19.35
C ILE A 365 6.49 -22.17 -17.88
N PHE A 366 7.57 -22.57 -17.21
CA PHE A 366 7.85 -22.29 -15.80
C PHE A 366 8.61 -20.96 -15.68
N ASN A 367 7.98 -19.88 -16.14
CA ASN A 367 8.44 -18.51 -15.89
C ASN A 367 7.60 -17.87 -14.74
N GLU A 368 8.18 -16.91 -14.03
CA GLU A 368 7.54 -16.34 -12.81
C GLU A 368 6.21 -15.62 -13.07
N ASP A 369 6.06 -15.00 -14.24
CA ASP A 369 4.90 -14.16 -14.54
C ASP A 369 3.71 -15.00 -15.00
N ASP A 370 3.97 -16.01 -15.83
CA ASP A 370 2.94 -16.73 -16.56
C ASP A 370 2.52 -18.06 -15.92
N ILE A 371 3.38 -18.70 -15.10
CA ILE A 371 3.04 -19.99 -14.47
C ILE A 371 1.76 -19.93 -13.63
N ARG A 372 1.41 -18.73 -13.15
CA ARG A 372 0.18 -18.46 -12.39
C ARG A 372 -1.10 -18.52 -13.23
N TYR A 373 -1.02 -18.53 -14.56
CA TYR A 373 -2.18 -18.76 -15.43
C TYR A 373 -2.41 -20.25 -15.70
N LEU A 374 -1.42 -21.10 -15.40
CA LEU A 374 -1.43 -22.50 -15.76
C LEU A 374 -1.98 -23.34 -14.61
N ASP A 375 -2.96 -24.20 -14.90
CA ASP A 375 -3.37 -25.21 -13.95
C ASP A 375 -2.36 -26.36 -13.93
N LEU A 376 -1.50 -26.37 -12.91
CA LEU A 376 -0.43 -27.37 -12.81
C LEU A 376 -0.99 -28.79 -12.65
N GLU A 377 -2.12 -28.96 -11.97
CA GLU A 377 -2.75 -30.27 -11.79
C GLU A 377 -3.21 -30.81 -13.14
N ARG A 378 -3.95 -30.00 -13.91
CA ARG A 378 -4.39 -30.38 -15.25
C ARG A 378 -3.25 -30.58 -16.24
N LEU A 379 -2.18 -29.80 -16.12
CA LEU A 379 -0.96 -30.00 -16.90
C LEU A 379 -0.35 -31.39 -16.62
N PHE A 380 -0.27 -31.79 -15.35
CA PHE A 380 0.25 -33.11 -14.97
C PHE A 380 -0.70 -34.23 -15.40
N LEU A 381 -2.03 -34.05 -15.32
CA LEU A 381 -3.02 -34.98 -15.86
C LEU A 381 -2.85 -35.14 -17.38
N CYS A 382 -2.77 -34.05 -18.13
CA CYS A 382 -2.45 -34.06 -19.55
C CYS A 382 -1.17 -34.87 -19.85
N LEU A 383 -0.12 -34.70 -19.04
CA LEU A 383 1.14 -35.43 -19.19
C LEU A 383 1.05 -36.92 -18.83
N SER A 384 0.15 -37.32 -17.92
CA SER A 384 -0.04 -38.73 -17.56
C SER A 384 -0.57 -39.52 -18.76
N PHE A 385 -1.49 -38.92 -19.53
CA PHE A 385 -2.06 -39.46 -20.77
C PHE A 385 -1.18 -39.30 -22.01
N LEU A 386 -0.14 -38.45 -21.92
CA LEU A 386 0.78 -38.27 -23.03
C LEU A 386 1.73 -39.45 -23.20
N ILE A 387 1.95 -39.75 -24.47
CA ILE A 387 2.80 -40.79 -25.04
C ILE A 387 2.17 -42.19 -25.01
N ASN A 388 1.63 -42.55 -26.19
CA ASN A 388 1.12 -43.84 -26.67
C ASN A 388 0.71 -44.88 -25.61
N THR A 389 -0.60 -45.16 -25.61
CA THR A 389 -1.26 -46.42 -25.23
C THR A 389 -0.27 -47.58 -25.07
N GLU A 390 0.11 -47.84 -23.82
CA GLU A 390 1.09 -48.86 -23.41
C GLU A 390 0.73 -50.29 -23.88
N ASN A 391 -0.49 -50.47 -24.37
CA ASN A 391 -1.07 -51.76 -24.71
C ASN A 391 -0.39 -52.48 -25.89
N TYR A 392 0.43 -51.80 -26.69
CA TYR A 392 1.12 -52.39 -27.86
C TYR A 392 2.66 -52.29 -27.83
N LEU A 393 3.26 -51.79 -26.74
CA LEU A 393 4.72 -51.65 -26.62
C LEU A 393 5.36 -52.88 -25.98
N ASN A 394 6.57 -53.23 -26.44
CA ASN A 394 7.41 -54.22 -25.75
C ASN A 394 7.92 -53.66 -24.41
N MET A 395 8.41 -54.54 -23.51
CA MET A 395 8.89 -54.11 -22.19
C MET A 395 10.04 -53.11 -22.24
N GLU A 396 10.93 -53.20 -23.22
CA GLU A 396 12.07 -52.29 -23.36
C GLU A 396 11.61 -50.86 -23.69
N ASP A 397 10.67 -50.73 -24.61
CA ASP A 397 10.07 -49.48 -25.03
C ASP A 397 9.21 -48.86 -23.92
N LYS A 398 8.53 -49.69 -23.11
CA LYS A 398 7.83 -49.23 -21.89
C LYS A 398 8.78 -48.62 -20.87
N ILE A 399 9.93 -49.25 -20.62
CA ILE A 399 10.93 -48.74 -19.66
C ILE A 399 11.53 -47.42 -20.15
N LYS A 400 11.91 -47.33 -21.43
CA LYS A 400 12.41 -46.09 -22.04
C LYS A 400 11.40 -44.96 -21.89
N LEU A 401 10.13 -45.27 -22.15
CA LEU A 401 9.05 -44.32 -22.04
C LEU A 401 8.83 -43.85 -20.60
N GLN A 402 8.79 -44.76 -19.63
CA GLN A 402 8.64 -44.39 -18.22
C GLN A 402 9.81 -43.53 -17.73
N SER A 403 11.04 -43.86 -18.11
CA SER A 403 12.22 -43.05 -17.77
C SER A 403 12.13 -41.64 -18.35
N PHE A 404 11.62 -41.52 -19.58
CA PHE A 404 11.41 -40.23 -20.24
C PHE A 404 10.31 -39.40 -19.55
N LYS A 405 9.17 -40.01 -19.18
CA LYS A 405 8.13 -39.36 -18.38
C LYS A 405 8.69 -38.87 -17.04
N GLN A 406 9.43 -39.72 -16.34
CA GLN A 406 10.07 -39.37 -15.07
C GLN A 406 11.02 -38.18 -15.22
N TYR A 407 11.78 -38.10 -16.31
CA TYR A 407 12.63 -36.94 -16.60
C TYR A 407 11.81 -35.65 -16.75
N ILE A 408 10.72 -35.67 -17.52
CA ILE A 408 9.84 -34.50 -17.71
C ILE A 408 9.31 -34.02 -16.35
N TYR A 409 8.75 -34.93 -15.54
CA TYR A 409 8.23 -34.58 -14.21
C TYR A 409 9.32 -34.00 -13.29
N LEU A 410 10.49 -34.65 -13.22
CA LEU A 410 11.61 -34.16 -12.40
C LEU A 410 12.07 -32.78 -12.85
N GLN A 411 12.11 -32.53 -14.16
CA GLN A 411 12.53 -31.24 -14.70
C GLN A 411 11.50 -30.15 -14.39
N MET A 412 10.19 -30.43 -14.51
CA MET A 412 9.13 -29.50 -14.13
C MET A 412 9.15 -29.17 -12.63
N ILE A 413 9.28 -30.19 -11.77
CA ILE A 413 9.41 -30.02 -10.32
C ILE A 413 10.66 -29.20 -9.97
N SER A 414 11.79 -29.48 -10.63
CA SER A 414 13.04 -28.74 -10.44
C SER A 414 12.89 -27.28 -10.84
N SER A 415 12.29 -26.99 -12.01
CA SER A 415 12.03 -25.63 -12.46
C SER A 415 11.07 -24.89 -11.53
N TYR A 416 10.01 -25.54 -11.06
CA TYR A 416 9.10 -24.95 -10.08
C TYR A 416 9.78 -24.64 -8.73
N ASN A 417 10.56 -25.57 -8.19
CA ASN A 417 11.34 -25.36 -6.96
C ASN A 417 12.36 -24.22 -7.12
N TYR A 418 12.96 -24.08 -8.30
CA TYR A 418 13.86 -22.97 -8.60
C TYR A 418 13.14 -21.62 -8.57
N LEU A 419 11.92 -21.53 -9.12
CA LEU A 419 11.09 -20.32 -9.03
C LEU A 419 10.73 -19.98 -7.58
N LEU A 420 10.35 -20.97 -6.77
CA LEU A 420 10.08 -20.77 -5.34
C LEU A 420 11.31 -20.22 -4.61
N LEU A 421 12.49 -20.77 -4.88
CA LEU A 421 13.75 -20.29 -4.30
C LEU A 421 14.08 -18.85 -4.74
N LEU A 422 13.81 -18.49 -6.00
CA LEU A 422 13.97 -17.12 -6.48
C LEU A 422 13.02 -16.15 -5.76
N LYS A 423 11.74 -16.55 -5.58
CA LYS A 423 10.74 -15.79 -4.83
C LYS A 423 11.18 -15.55 -3.39
N GLU A 424 11.65 -16.58 -2.70
CA GLU A 424 12.16 -16.49 -1.32
C GLU A 424 13.41 -15.60 -1.21
N LYS A 425 14.36 -15.74 -2.14
CA LYS A 425 15.55 -14.88 -2.20
C LYS A 425 15.21 -13.41 -2.44
N ARG A 426 14.23 -13.13 -3.31
CA ARG A 426 13.74 -11.76 -3.55
C ARG A 426 13.06 -11.19 -2.31
N TYR A 427 12.16 -11.95 -1.68
CA TYR A 427 11.53 -11.57 -0.43
C TYR A 427 12.58 -11.23 0.64
N THR A 428 13.58 -12.09 0.81
CA THR A 428 14.69 -11.87 1.77
C THR A 428 15.50 -10.62 1.43
N ARG A 429 15.82 -10.39 0.15
CA ARG A 429 16.52 -9.17 -0.30
C ARG A 429 15.68 -7.92 -0.01
N ARG A 430 14.38 -7.95 -0.31
CA ARG A 430 13.46 -6.84 -0.03
C ARG A 430 13.37 -6.55 1.46
N MET A 431 13.25 -7.57 2.31
CA MET A 431 13.24 -7.39 3.76
C MET A 431 14.55 -6.78 4.27
N ARG A 432 15.70 -7.12 3.69
CA ARG A 432 16.98 -6.46 4.00
C ARG A 432 17.00 -5.01 3.54
N SER A 433 16.53 -4.73 2.33
CA SER A 433 16.42 -3.37 1.78
C SER A 433 15.50 -2.48 2.61
N ILE A 434 14.35 -3.01 3.01
CA ILE A 434 13.45 -2.41 4.00
C ILE A 434 14.23 -2.07 5.28
N GLY A 435 15.01 -3.01 5.80
CA GLY A 435 15.86 -2.76 6.98
C GLY A 435 16.90 -1.65 6.77
N GLN A 436 17.40 -1.45 5.55
CA GLN A 436 18.33 -0.35 5.23
C GLN A 436 17.60 0.99 5.11
N VAL A 437 16.43 1.02 4.47
CA VAL A 437 15.55 2.19 4.42
C VAL A 437 15.23 2.67 5.84
N ASN A 438 14.86 1.75 6.74
CA ASN A 438 14.61 2.08 8.14
C ASN A 438 15.83 2.63 8.86
N LYS A 439 17.03 2.10 8.58
CA LYS A 439 18.26 2.62 9.18
C LYS A 439 18.58 4.02 8.67
N GLY A 440 18.39 4.28 7.37
CA GLY A 440 18.53 5.62 6.80
C GLY A 440 17.64 6.62 7.52
N MET A 441 16.38 6.28 7.79
CA MET A 441 15.42 7.14 8.50
C MET A 441 15.74 7.42 9.98
N LEU A 442 16.74 6.75 10.57
CA LEU A 442 17.10 6.90 11.99
C LEU A 442 18.28 7.86 12.21
N PHE A 443 18.99 8.27 11.16
CA PHE A 443 20.26 8.99 11.29
C PHE A 443 20.38 10.16 10.30
N GLU A 444 20.34 11.39 10.84
CA GLU A 444 20.66 12.69 10.21
C GLU A 444 19.48 13.51 9.63
N SER A 445 19.78 14.60 8.92
CA SER A 445 18.84 15.68 8.61
C SER A 445 17.83 15.26 7.53
N LEU A 446 16.61 15.84 7.55
CA LEU A 446 15.46 15.46 6.69
C LEU A 446 15.77 15.30 5.19
N ASN A 447 16.76 16.03 4.68
CA ASN A 447 17.16 15.92 3.27
C ASN A 447 17.95 14.63 3.02
N ASP A 448 18.90 14.29 3.89
CA ASP A 448 19.75 13.11 3.72
C ASP A 448 18.94 11.81 3.86
N ASP A 449 17.98 11.78 4.79
CA ASP A 449 17.06 10.66 5.01
C ASP A 449 16.22 10.34 3.76
N ILE A 450 15.62 11.36 3.16
CA ILE A 450 14.73 11.18 2.01
C ILE A 450 15.51 10.79 0.75
N TYR A 451 16.74 11.29 0.60
CA TYR A 451 17.64 10.85 -0.46
C TYR A 451 18.10 9.40 -0.28
N ALA A 452 18.38 8.96 0.95
CA ALA A 452 18.70 7.57 1.24
C ALA A 452 17.52 6.62 0.91
N ILE A 453 16.27 7.07 1.11
CA ILE A 453 15.09 6.32 0.67
C ILE A 453 15.10 6.19 -0.87
N ALA A 454 15.25 7.32 -1.57
CA ALA A 454 15.24 7.35 -3.04
C ALA A 454 16.28 6.41 -3.66
N ASP A 455 17.49 6.35 -3.09
CA ASP A 455 18.58 5.50 -3.58
C ASP A 455 18.31 4.00 -3.32
N ASN A 456 17.48 3.65 -2.34
CA ASN A 456 17.15 2.27 -1.98
C ASN A 456 15.84 1.75 -2.61
N ILE A 457 14.95 2.62 -3.09
CA ILE A 457 13.70 2.25 -3.78
C ILE A 457 13.93 1.20 -4.90
N PRO A 458 14.96 1.32 -5.77
CA PRO A 458 15.24 0.32 -6.81
C PRO A 458 15.50 -1.09 -6.29
N SER A 459 16.09 -1.21 -5.09
CA SER A 459 16.36 -2.51 -4.47
C SER A 459 15.09 -3.24 -4.00
N LEU A 460 13.96 -2.52 -3.94
CA LEU A 460 12.63 -3.08 -3.65
C LEU A 460 11.95 -3.63 -4.91
N GLY A 461 12.54 -3.44 -6.10
CA GLY A 461 11.93 -3.81 -7.38
C GLY A 461 11.05 -2.70 -7.97
N ILE A 462 11.17 -1.47 -7.47
CA ILE A 462 10.47 -0.29 -7.97
C ILE A 462 11.46 0.51 -8.82
N HIS A 463 11.23 0.56 -10.13
CA HIS A 463 12.17 1.22 -11.04
C HIS A 463 11.84 2.70 -11.24
N ASN A 464 10.57 3.07 -11.06
CA ASN A 464 10.11 4.44 -11.22
C ASN A 464 9.25 4.82 -10.01
N ALA A 465 9.64 5.87 -9.31
CA ALA A 465 8.95 6.33 -8.11
C ALA A 465 9.00 7.84 -7.97
N GLN A 466 7.86 8.43 -7.63
CA GLN A 466 7.71 9.86 -7.39
C GLN A 466 6.96 10.10 -6.09
N LEU A 467 7.60 10.79 -5.14
CA LEU A 467 7.01 11.16 -3.86
C LEU A 467 6.52 12.60 -3.92
N TYR A 468 5.21 12.79 -3.75
CA TYR A 468 4.57 14.09 -3.69
C TYR A 468 4.08 14.36 -2.28
N LEU A 469 4.54 15.45 -1.68
CA LEU A 469 4.10 15.90 -0.36
C LEU A 469 3.32 17.22 -0.46
N PHE A 470 2.41 17.44 0.48
CA PHE A 470 1.78 18.73 0.68
C PHE A 470 2.72 19.68 1.43
N GLU A 471 2.62 20.98 1.15
CA GLU A 471 3.30 22.02 1.94
C GLU A 471 2.90 21.95 3.42
N THR A 472 1.64 21.59 3.70
CA THR A 472 1.13 21.36 5.06
C THR A 472 0.31 20.06 5.07
N PRO A 473 0.58 19.12 5.98
CA PRO A 473 -0.20 17.88 6.09
C PRO A 473 -1.69 18.17 6.34
N VAL A 474 -2.55 17.36 5.75
CA VAL A 474 -4.00 17.44 5.96
C VAL A 474 -4.39 16.49 7.09
N MET A 475 -5.03 17.00 8.14
CA MET A 475 -5.58 16.14 9.19
C MET A 475 -6.88 15.48 8.72
N THR A 476 -6.96 14.16 8.89
CA THR A 476 -8.10 13.33 8.48
C THR A 476 -8.50 12.40 9.62
N TYR A 477 -9.79 12.40 9.98
CA TYR A 477 -10.35 11.55 11.05
C TYR A 477 -11.30 10.47 10.50
N GLU A 478 -11.67 10.59 9.22
CA GLU A 478 -12.53 9.69 8.46
C GLU A 478 -12.39 10.04 6.96
N PHE A 479 -12.90 9.20 6.07
CA PHE A 479 -12.98 9.54 4.64
C PHE A 479 -14.02 10.66 4.44
N ARG A 480 -13.55 11.90 4.35
CA ARG A 480 -14.37 13.10 4.09
C ARG A 480 -13.84 13.88 2.88
N PRO A 481 -14.70 14.63 2.19
CA PRO A 481 -14.23 15.63 1.23
C PRO A 481 -13.35 16.64 1.96
N PHE A 482 -12.07 16.71 1.61
CA PHE A 482 -11.19 17.79 2.00
C PHE A 482 -10.73 18.55 0.76
N ILE A 483 -10.42 19.83 0.93
CA ILE A 483 -9.97 20.68 -0.17
C ILE A 483 -8.56 20.24 -0.53
N MET A 484 -8.40 19.56 -1.66
CA MET A 484 -7.10 19.17 -2.16
C MET A 484 -6.28 20.43 -2.49
N PRO A 485 -5.00 20.48 -2.10
CA PRO A 485 -4.15 21.58 -2.51
C PRO A 485 -3.96 21.54 -4.03
N LYS A 486 -3.90 22.74 -4.65
CA LYS A 486 -3.74 22.88 -6.10
C LYS A 486 -2.35 22.43 -6.58
N THR A 487 -1.37 22.57 -5.71
CA THR A 487 0.04 22.28 -5.93
C THR A 487 0.56 21.32 -4.87
N MET A 488 1.57 20.54 -5.24
CA MET A 488 2.32 19.66 -4.35
C MET A 488 3.80 19.80 -4.59
N GLU A 489 4.59 19.42 -3.60
CA GLU A 489 6.03 19.36 -3.70
C GLU A 489 6.48 17.96 -4.12
N LEU A 490 7.19 17.87 -5.25
CA LEU A 490 7.92 16.68 -5.67
C LEU A 490 9.23 16.61 -4.88
N ILE A 491 9.36 15.57 -4.06
CA ILE A 491 10.50 15.39 -3.15
C ILE A 491 11.45 14.28 -3.63
N ILE A 492 10.89 13.19 -4.17
CA ILE A 492 11.67 12.08 -4.75
C ILE A 492 11.29 11.97 -6.23
N ASN A 493 12.28 11.87 -7.12
CA ASN A 493 12.10 11.42 -8.49
C ASN A 493 13.13 10.33 -8.81
N VAL A 494 12.67 9.10 -8.98
CA VAL A 494 13.47 7.96 -9.42
C VAL A 494 12.94 7.53 -10.79
N GLU A 495 13.84 7.48 -11.77
CA GLU A 495 13.53 7.00 -13.13
C GLU A 495 14.54 5.93 -13.53
N ASN A 496 14.05 4.81 -14.06
CA ASN A 496 14.87 3.66 -14.47
C ASN A 496 15.87 3.17 -13.39
N GLY A 497 15.43 3.19 -12.12
CA GLY A 497 16.22 2.76 -10.99
C GLY A 497 17.31 3.75 -10.55
N GLN A 498 17.30 4.98 -11.06
CA GLN A 498 18.25 6.02 -10.67
C GLN A 498 17.53 7.29 -10.25
N ARG A 499 18.03 7.91 -9.17
CA ARG A 499 17.57 9.21 -8.72
C ARG A 499 17.84 10.28 -9.77
N GLN A 500 16.82 11.05 -10.12
CA GLN A 500 16.91 12.16 -11.04
C GLN A 500 16.90 13.50 -10.30
N PRO A 501 17.60 14.52 -10.79
CA PRO A 501 17.52 15.87 -10.24
C PRO A 501 16.14 16.48 -10.47
N ILE A 502 15.57 17.12 -9.45
CA ILE A 502 14.25 17.74 -9.51
C ILE A 502 14.43 19.19 -9.97
N LYS A 503 13.94 19.50 -11.18
CA LYS A 503 14.04 20.86 -11.77
C LYS A 503 12.94 21.79 -11.27
N ASN A 504 11.72 21.27 -11.11
CA ASN A 504 10.56 21.97 -10.56
C ASN A 504 10.06 21.19 -9.37
N THR A 505 10.16 21.78 -8.18
CA THR A 505 9.63 21.18 -6.95
C THR A 505 8.12 21.29 -6.88
N HIS A 506 7.53 22.39 -7.36
CA HIS A 506 6.09 22.60 -7.30
C HIS A 506 5.39 22.07 -8.55
N VAL A 507 4.49 21.10 -8.36
CA VAL A 507 3.77 20.40 -9.42
C VAL A 507 2.27 20.61 -9.22
N LEU A 508 1.55 20.90 -10.32
CA LEU A 508 0.10 20.95 -10.29
C LEU A 508 -0.48 19.55 -10.13
N LEU A 509 -1.49 19.42 -9.27
CA LEU A 509 -2.10 18.12 -8.94
C LEU A 509 -2.51 17.31 -10.19
N LYS A 510 -3.12 17.96 -11.17
CA LYS A 510 -3.56 17.35 -12.43
C LYS A 510 -2.43 16.76 -13.28
N ASP A 511 -1.21 17.27 -13.15
CA ASP A 511 -0.07 16.92 -14.01
C ASP A 511 0.72 15.73 -13.47
N VAL A 512 0.44 15.28 -12.25
CA VAL A 512 1.12 14.16 -11.56
C VAL A 512 1.16 12.90 -12.42
N LEU A 513 0.04 12.51 -13.02
CA LEU A 513 -0.03 11.28 -13.82
C LEU A 513 0.76 11.35 -15.13
N ASN A 514 1.06 12.56 -15.64
CA ASN A 514 1.72 12.76 -16.92
C ASN A 514 3.24 12.57 -16.83
N LEU A 515 3.80 12.56 -15.61
CA LEU A 515 5.25 12.50 -15.37
C LEU A 515 5.80 11.07 -15.26
N ALA A 516 4.94 10.05 -15.12
CA ALA A 516 5.33 8.64 -15.06
C ALA A 516 5.02 7.94 -16.40
N LYS A 517 6.03 7.67 -17.24
CA LYS A 517 5.86 6.97 -18.53
C LYS A 517 5.88 5.44 -18.35
N GLN A 518 4.84 4.89 -17.74
CA GLN A 518 4.75 3.47 -17.41
C GLN A 518 3.39 2.90 -17.85
N PRO A 519 3.31 1.60 -18.20
CA PRO A 519 2.07 0.99 -18.71
C PRO A 519 0.94 1.02 -17.66
N TYR A 520 1.29 0.98 -16.38
CA TYR A 520 0.37 1.26 -15.27
C TYR A 520 1.09 1.98 -14.13
N LYS A 521 0.32 2.66 -13.28
CA LYS A 521 0.79 3.47 -12.15
C LYS A 521 0.07 3.03 -10.88
N ILE A 522 0.77 2.93 -9.75
CA ILE A 522 0.17 2.68 -8.44
C ILE A 522 0.37 3.89 -7.54
N LEU A 523 -0.73 4.45 -7.03
CA LEU A 523 -0.76 5.56 -6.07
C LEU A 523 -1.07 5.01 -4.67
N THR A 524 -0.23 5.34 -3.69
CA THR A 524 -0.45 4.98 -2.27
C THR A 524 -0.33 6.20 -1.36
N SER A 525 -1.11 6.21 -0.28
CA SER A 525 -1.15 7.29 0.71
C SER A 525 0.09 7.32 1.60
N ILE A 526 0.71 8.49 1.78
CA ILE A 526 1.71 8.74 2.84
C ILE A 526 1.00 9.36 4.04
N TYR A 527 0.93 8.64 5.15
CA TYR A 527 0.21 9.09 6.35
C TYR A 527 0.85 8.59 7.64
N SER A 528 0.57 9.27 8.74
CA SER A 528 0.88 8.82 10.09
C SER A 528 -0.17 9.36 11.05
N ASN A 529 -0.76 8.48 11.86
CA ASN A 529 -1.93 8.80 12.68
C ASN A 529 -3.02 9.48 11.84
N GLU A 530 -3.48 10.67 12.18
CA GLU A 530 -4.49 11.44 11.44
C GLU A 530 -3.88 12.30 10.32
N ASN A 531 -2.55 12.46 10.28
CA ASN A 531 -1.87 13.31 9.32
C ASN A 531 -1.68 12.60 7.98
N PHE A 532 -2.24 13.19 6.93
CA PHE A 532 -2.04 12.80 5.56
C PHE A 532 -1.05 13.75 4.88
N TYR A 533 0.12 13.24 4.51
CA TYR A 533 1.26 14.04 4.03
C TYR A 533 1.30 14.18 2.51
N GLY A 534 0.67 13.25 1.77
CA GLY A 534 0.72 13.21 0.31
C GLY A 534 0.65 11.78 -0.20
N PHE A 535 1.28 11.49 -1.33
CA PHE A 535 1.24 10.15 -1.91
C PHE A 535 2.53 9.81 -2.67
N LEU A 536 2.74 8.51 -2.84
CA LEU A 536 3.82 7.94 -3.63
C LEU A 536 3.22 7.32 -4.89
N VAL A 537 3.74 7.71 -6.06
CA VAL A 537 3.42 7.12 -7.37
C VAL A 537 4.53 6.17 -7.74
N THR A 538 4.21 4.93 -8.09
CA THR A 538 5.21 3.92 -8.46
C THR A 538 4.79 3.09 -9.66
N ASP A 539 5.76 2.42 -10.27
CA ASP A 539 5.57 1.31 -11.22
C ASP A 539 5.70 -0.07 -10.56
N CYS A 540 5.57 -0.10 -9.22
CA CYS A 540 5.67 -1.31 -8.43
C CYS A 540 4.74 -2.37 -8.99
N THR A 541 5.21 -3.63 -9.09
CA THR A 541 4.31 -4.69 -9.54
C THR A 541 3.20 -4.88 -8.51
N TYR A 542 1.97 -5.16 -8.95
CA TYR A 542 0.87 -5.43 -8.00
C TYR A 542 1.10 -6.71 -7.18
N PHE A 543 2.15 -7.49 -7.46
CA PHE A 543 2.64 -8.57 -6.59
C PHE A 543 3.43 -8.08 -5.37
N ASP A 544 3.78 -6.81 -5.35
CA ASP A 544 4.67 -6.20 -4.37
C ASP A 544 3.93 -5.14 -3.52
N LEU A 545 2.59 -5.19 -3.53
CA LEU A 545 1.74 -4.26 -2.76
C LEU A 545 2.07 -4.26 -1.26
N GLU A 546 2.45 -5.40 -0.68
CA GLU A 546 2.91 -5.45 0.73
C GLU A 546 4.18 -4.62 0.95
N THR A 547 5.11 -4.67 0.01
CA THR A 547 6.36 -3.90 0.08
C THR A 547 6.07 -2.41 -0.06
N LEU A 548 5.14 -2.05 -0.95
CA LEU A 548 4.69 -0.67 -1.13
C LEU A 548 3.98 -0.14 0.12
N GLU A 549 3.09 -0.93 0.72
CA GLU A 549 2.37 -0.59 1.95
C GLU A 549 3.34 -0.34 3.10
N TYR A 550 4.33 -1.22 3.27
CA TYR A 550 5.38 -1.05 4.27
C TYR A 550 6.15 0.26 4.06
N LEU A 551 6.62 0.52 2.82
CA LEU A 551 7.37 1.71 2.48
C LEU A 551 6.55 2.99 2.76
N SER A 552 5.28 3.00 2.34
CA SER A 552 4.32 4.09 2.55
C SER A 552 4.22 4.46 4.03
N ASN A 553 4.06 3.45 4.89
CA ASN A 553 3.92 3.60 6.33
C ASN A 553 5.23 4.11 6.97
N GLN A 554 6.39 3.59 6.56
CA GLN A 554 7.67 4.06 7.09
C GLN A 554 7.96 5.51 6.74
N ILE A 555 7.70 5.92 5.49
CA ILE A 555 7.83 7.32 5.07
C ILE A 555 6.93 8.20 5.94
N GLY A 556 5.66 7.83 6.11
CA GLY A 556 4.72 8.57 6.94
C GLY A 556 5.17 8.70 8.40
N ILE A 557 5.62 7.60 9.02
CA ILE A 557 6.16 7.59 10.40
C ILE A 557 7.38 8.50 10.51
N SER A 558 8.34 8.41 9.57
CA SER A 558 9.54 9.24 9.58
C SER A 558 9.21 10.74 9.48
N LEU A 559 8.27 11.11 8.60
CA LEU A 559 7.79 12.50 8.49
C LEU A 559 7.16 12.99 9.79
N ASN A 560 6.37 12.15 10.47
CA ASN A 560 5.74 12.48 11.74
C ASN A 560 6.75 12.63 12.89
N VAL A 561 7.67 11.68 13.03
CA VAL A 561 8.75 11.75 14.04
C VAL A 561 9.56 13.02 13.83
N ASN A 562 9.91 13.35 12.59
CA ASN A 562 10.64 14.58 12.28
C ASN A 562 9.84 15.85 12.60
N ALA A 563 8.53 15.87 12.33
CA ALA A 563 7.67 16.99 12.71
C ALA A 563 7.67 17.18 14.24
N ILE A 564 7.50 16.08 15.01
CA ILE A 564 7.53 16.09 16.48
C ILE A 564 8.90 16.55 16.99
N VAL A 565 10.00 16.06 16.43
CA VAL A 565 11.36 16.48 16.83
C VAL A 565 11.59 17.96 16.55
N ARG A 566 11.10 18.49 15.42
CA ARG A 566 11.17 19.93 15.11
C ARG A 566 10.36 20.76 16.10
N GLU A 567 9.15 20.31 16.43
CA GLU A 567 8.29 20.97 17.42
C GLU A 567 8.92 20.95 18.82
N LEU A 568 9.45 19.80 19.27
CA LEU A 568 10.17 19.68 20.54
C LEU A 568 11.42 20.55 20.59
N ASN A 569 12.18 20.61 19.49
CA ASN A 569 13.34 21.50 19.39
C ASN A 569 12.93 22.96 19.43
N SER A 570 11.82 23.34 18.78
CA SER A 570 11.27 24.70 18.86
C SER A 570 10.91 25.05 20.29
N ILE A 571 10.05 24.25 20.95
CA ILE A 571 9.63 24.46 22.35
C ILE A 571 10.84 24.49 23.29
N SER A 572 11.82 23.61 23.10
CA SER A 572 13.01 23.56 23.95
C SER A 572 13.96 24.75 23.73
N ASN A 573 13.92 25.42 22.58
CA ASN A 573 14.91 26.44 22.20
C ASN A 573 14.32 27.86 22.09
N THR A 574 13.01 28.05 22.20
CA THR A 574 12.37 29.37 22.22
C THR A 574 11.96 29.79 23.62
N ASP A 575 11.91 31.10 23.88
CA ASP A 575 11.36 31.69 25.10
C ASP A 575 9.84 31.86 24.95
N GLU A 576 9.07 31.39 25.94
CA GLU A 576 7.60 31.35 25.86
C GLU A 576 6.95 32.75 25.79
N LEU A 577 7.55 33.77 26.43
CA LEU A 577 6.98 35.11 26.50
C LEU A 577 7.25 35.93 25.22
N THR A 578 8.44 35.76 24.65
CA THR A 578 8.96 36.60 23.56
C THR A 578 9.04 35.90 22.20
N HIS A 579 8.89 34.56 22.15
CA HIS A 579 8.99 33.72 20.96
C HIS A 579 10.31 33.78 20.18
N ILE A 580 11.32 34.53 20.67
CA ILE A 580 12.71 34.46 20.21
C ILE A 580 13.43 33.27 20.87
N TYR A 581 14.69 33.03 20.54
CA TYR A 581 15.44 31.94 21.17
C TYR A 581 15.55 32.15 22.69
N ASN A 582 15.45 31.09 23.47
CA ASN A 582 15.87 31.12 24.87
C ASN A 582 17.40 30.98 24.96
N ARG A 583 17.96 31.07 26.17
CA ARG A 583 19.42 30.96 26.39
C ARG A 583 20.06 29.75 25.70
N ARG A 584 19.41 28.58 25.75
CA ARG A 584 19.92 27.36 25.12
C ARG A 584 19.91 27.49 23.60
N GLY A 585 18.78 27.91 23.03
CA GLY A 585 18.61 28.12 21.59
C GLY A 585 19.61 29.13 21.03
N LEU A 586 19.81 30.24 21.73
CA LEU A 586 20.77 31.28 21.35
C LEU A 586 22.19 30.72 21.28
N ILE A 587 22.66 30.06 22.35
CA ILE A 587 24.02 29.49 22.40
C ILE A 587 24.27 28.46 21.29
N GLN A 588 23.28 27.62 20.99
CA GLN A 588 23.39 26.61 19.92
C GLN A 588 23.54 27.27 18.54
N ASN A 589 22.70 28.25 18.23
CA ASN A 589 22.74 28.93 16.94
C ASN A 589 23.97 29.83 16.76
N ILE A 590 24.48 30.44 17.84
CA ILE A 590 25.76 31.18 17.81
C ILE A 590 26.92 30.28 17.38
N LYS A 591 26.96 29.03 17.85
CA LYS A 591 28.00 28.08 17.46
C LYS A 591 27.95 27.73 15.97
N LEU A 592 26.75 27.69 15.39
CA LEU A 592 26.56 27.45 13.95
C LEU A 592 27.03 28.67 13.14
N LEU A 593 26.54 29.86 13.49
CA LEU A 593 26.97 31.13 12.87
C LEU A 593 28.50 31.32 12.95
N TYR A 594 29.12 31.02 14.10
CA TYR A 594 30.57 31.15 14.27
C TYR A 594 31.33 30.27 13.28
N LYS A 595 30.87 29.04 13.02
CA LYS A 595 31.52 28.16 12.03
C LYS A 595 31.39 28.74 10.62
N GLU A 596 30.17 29.14 10.25
CA GLU A 596 29.86 29.71 8.94
C GLU A 596 30.71 30.96 8.65
N TYR A 597 30.71 31.94 9.56
CA TYR A 597 31.43 33.21 9.35
C TYR A 597 32.94 33.12 9.53
N LYS A 598 33.43 32.14 10.29
CA LYS A 598 34.87 31.84 10.35
C LYS A 598 35.40 31.33 9.00
N GLU A 599 34.61 30.55 8.25
CA GLU A 599 35.02 30.04 6.94
C GLU A 599 35.13 31.16 5.89
N VAL A 600 34.22 32.14 5.92
CA VAL A 600 34.23 33.29 5.00
C VAL A 600 35.03 34.50 5.50
N SER A 601 35.66 34.40 6.68
CA SER A 601 36.47 35.46 7.32
C SER A 601 35.72 36.79 7.52
N GLU A 602 34.41 36.75 7.78
CA GLU A 602 33.62 37.93 8.14
C GLU A 602 33.48 38.06 9.66
N ASN A 603 33.55 39.27 10.20
CA ASN A 603 33.44 39.50 11.64
C ASN A 603 32.04 39.11 12.17
N LEU A 604 32.02 38.26 13.20
CA LEU A 604 30.82 37.97 13.99
C LEU A 604 30.87 38.81 15.27
N TYR A 605 29.78 39.51 15.57
CA TYR A 605 29.62 40.32 16.77
C TYR A 605 28.67 39.65 17.76
N PHE A 606 28.87 39.91 19.05
CA PHE A 606 27.96 39.53 20.11
C PHE A 606 27.50 40.77 20.86
N PHE A 607 26.19 40.96 20.92
CA PHE A 607 25.52 42.00 21.67
C PHE A 607 24.85 41.38 22.89
N ILE A 608 24.98 42.02 24.04
CA ILE A 608 24.19 41.73 25.24
C ILE A 608 23.45 42.99 25.66
N GLY A 609 22.17 42.86 25.96
CA GLY A 609 21.30 43.95 26.37
C GLY A 609 20.45 43.59 27.58
N ASP A 610 20.21 44.57 28.43
CA ASP A 610 19.45 44.47 29.68
C ASP A 610 18.39 45.58 29.71
N LEU A 611 17.13 45.21 29.95
CA LEU A 611 16.01 46.15 30.10
C LEU A 611 16.18 46.96 31.39
N ASP A 612 16.29 48.27 31.26
CA ASP A 612 16.44 49.16 32.40
C ASP A 612 15.15 49.18 33.24
N ASN A 613 15.31 49.11 34.56
CA ASN A 613 14.24 49.31 35.55
C ASN A 613 13.08 48.29 35.52
N LEU A 614 13.26 47.08 35.00
CA LEU A 614 12.20 46.05 34.98
C LEU A 614 11.57 45.81 36.37
N LYS A 615 12.40 45.75 37.43
CA LYS A 615 11.90 45.61 38.81
C LYS A 615 10.94 46.74 39.22
N TYR A 616 11.27 47.99 38.90
CA TYR A 616 10.41 49.13 39.18
C TYR A 616 9.09 49.05 38.42
N ILE A 617 9.14 48.60 37.15
CA ILE A 617 7.94 48.41 36.33
C ILE A 617 7.04 47.35 36.96
N ASN A 618 7.60 46.20 37.35
CA ASN A 618 6.86 45.12 38.02
C ASN A 618 6.25 45.57 39.34
N ASP A 619 7.04 46.22 40.20
CA ASP A 619 6.61 46.63 41.54
C ASP A 619 5.53 47.74 41.49
N THR A 620 5.51 48.57 40.43
CA THR A 620 4.60 49.72 40.31
C THR A 620 3.36 49.43 39.46
N PHE A 621 3.51 48.68 38.37
CA PHE A 621 2.48 48.49 37.35
C PHE A 621 2.03 47.03 37.18
N GLY A 622 2.63 46.10 37.93
CA GLY A 622 2.32 44.67 37.91
C GLY A 622 3.12 43.89 36.85
N HIS A 623 3.18 42.57 37.04
CA HIS A 623 3.95 41.67 36.18
C HIS A 623 3.48 41.66 34.73
N ASP A 624 2.18 41.77 34.46
CA ASP A 624 1.65 41.86 33.08
C ASP A 624 2.24 43.04 32.28
N GLN A 625 2.58 44.13 32.96
CA GLN A 625 3.22 45.29 32.34
C GLN A 625 4.72 45.09 32.18
N GLY A 626 5.38 44.42 33.13
CA GLY A 626 6.75 43.94 32.95
C GLY A 626 6.90 43.05 31.71
N ASP A 627 5.96 42.12 31.52
CA ASP A 627 5.91 41.23 30.37
C ASP A 627 5.79 42.02 29.05
N LYS A 628 4.91 43.04 29.00
CA LYS A 628 4.82 43.95 27.86
C LYS A 628 6.11 44.74 27.61
N ALA A 629 6.81 45.15 28.67
CA ALA A 629 8.08 45.85 28.52
C ALA A 629 9.15 44.94 27.90
N ILE A 630 9.22 43.68 28.32
CA ILE A 630 10.11 42.66 27.76
C ILE A 630 9.77 42.39 26.29
N GLN A 631 8.49 42.23 25.96
CA GLN A 631 8.03 42.06 24.57
C GLN A 631 8.38 43.27 23.69
N THR A 632 8.25 44.49 24.23
CA THR A 632 8.63 45.72 23.52
C THR A 632 10.12 45.76 23.20
N VAL A 633 10.98 45.36 24.14
CA VAL A 633 12.43 45.23 23.88
C VAL A 633 12.71 44.20 22.79
N CYS A 634 12.02 43.05 22.83
CA CYS A 634 12.15 42.03 21.80
C CYS A 634 11.80 42.57 20.40
N GLU A 635 10.72 43.34 20.27
CA GLU A 635 10.36 43.98 19.00
C GLU A 635 11.39 45.02 18.54
N ILE A 636 11.92 45.83 19.45
CA ILE A 636 13.00 46.80 19.15
C ILE A 636 14.21 46.05 18.58
N LEU A 637 14.65 44.97 19.24
CA LEU A 637 15.82 44.20 18.82
C LEU A 637 15.58 43.48 17.48
N ASN A 638 14.38 42.92 17.26
CA ASN A 638 14.03 42.31 15.97
C ASN A 638 14.04 43.31 14.81
N ASP A 639 13.52 44.53 15.03
CA ASP A 639 13.48 45.59 14.01
C ASP A 639 14.89 46.08 13.62
N ILE A 640 15.80 46.15 14.60
CA ILE A 640 17.19 46.60 14.40
C ILE A 640 18.02 45.56 13.65
N PHE A 641 17.99 44.31 14.10
CA PHE A 641 18.97 43.30 13.69
C PHE A 641 18.49 42.41 12.52
N GLN A 642 17.20 42.40 12.19
CA GLN A 642 16.59 41.77 11.00
C GLN A 642 17.09 40.33 10.71
N THR A 643 17.03 39.86 9.46
CA THR A 643 17.14 38.45 9.08
C THR A 643 18.55 37.83 9.18
N HIS A 644 19.58 38.60 9.51
CA HIS A 644 20.98 38.13 9.58
C HIS A 644 21.53 38.08 11.00
N ALA A 645 20.63 37.97 11.99
CA ALA A 645 20.96 37.90 13.40
C ALA A 645 20.22 36.76 14.09
N VAL A 646 20.87 36.17 15.09
CA VAL A 646 20.25 35.23 16.03
C VAL A 646 20.03 35.98 17.32
N ILE A 647 18.76 36.21 17.64
CA ILE A 647 18.30 36.97 18.81
C ILE A 647 17.74 35.99 19.83
N GLY A 648 18.12 36.13 21.10
CA GLY A 648 17.53 35.33 22.17
C GLY A 648 17.53 36.02 23.53
N ARG A 649 16.65 35.54 24.42
CA ARG A 649 16.54 35.96 25.82
C ARG A 649 17.37 35.04 26.71
N LEU A 650 18.32 35.61 27.44
CA LEU A 650 19.22 34.87 28.34
C LEU A 650 18.54 34.54 29.68
N GLY A 651 17.59 35.38 30.11
CA GLY A 651 16.76 35.22 31.31
C GLY A 651 16.38 36.58 31.90
N GLY A 652 15.26 36.68 32.63
CA GLY A 652 14.84 37.95 33.24
C GLY A 652 14.67 39.07 32.21
N ASP A 653 15.43 40.14 32.37
CA ASP A 653 15.54 41.33 31.51
C ASP A 653 16.68 41.25 30.47
N GLU A 654 17.45 40.16 30.42
CA GLU A 654 18.64 40.03 29.59
C GLU A 654 18.38 39.38 28.22
N PHE A 655 18.94 39.99 27.18
CA PHE A 655 18.90 39.59 25.78
C PHE A 655 20.32 39.45 25.23
N GLY A 656 20.54 38.46 24.36
CA GLY A 656 21.78 38.26 23.64
C GLY A 656 21.53 38.13 22.15
N ILE A 657 22.43 38.68 21.33
CA ILE A 657 22.31 38.67 19.88
C ILE A 657 23.67 38.37 19.28
N ALA A 658 23.72 37.44 18.33
CA ALA A 658 24.86 37.31 17.44
C ALA A 658 24.47 37.72 16.03
N PHE A 659 25.29 38.56 15.41
CA PHE A 659 24.99 39.14 14.11
C PHE A 659 26.29 39.42 13.34
N THR A 660 26.19 39.40 12.02
CA THR A 660 27.22 39.91 11.11
C THR A 660 26.75 41.25 10.54
N CYS A 661 27.68 42.10 10.14
CA CYS A 661 27.38 43.30 9.36
C CYS A 661 28.39 43.46 8.22
N LYS A 662 27.89 43.63 6.99
CA LYS A 662 28.74 43.88 5.82
C LYS A 662 29.33 45.29 5.78
N ASN A 663 28.70 46.23 6.50
CA ASN A 663 29.16 47.61 6.60
C ASN A 663 29.61 47.89 8.03
N GLU A 664 30.90 48.18 8.23
CA GLU A 664 31.48 48.55 9.52
C GLU A 664 30.83 49.82 10.10
N ASP A 665 30.25 50.69 9.26
CA ASP A 665 29.48 51.85 9.72
C ASP A 665 28.28 51.46 10.59
N PHE A 666 27.74 50.25 10.43
CA PHE A 666 26.61 49.79 11.25
C PHE A 666 26.97 49.75 12.73
N ILE A 667 28.17 49.26 13.07
CA ILE A 667 28.64 49.23 14.45
C ILE A 667 28.86 50.64 15.01
N ILE A 668 29.33 51.58 14.18
CA ILE A 668 29.54 52.98 14.56
C ILE A 668 28.20 53.68 14.86
N HIS A 669 27.14 53.36 14.11
CA HIS A 669 25.83 54.03 14.22
C HIS A 669 24.82 53.28 15.09
N ILE A 670 25.16 52.10 15.61
CA ILE A 670 24.24 51.23 16.35
C ILE A 670 23.63 51.94 17.57
N ASP A 671 24.39 52.84 18.20
CA ASP A 671 23.91 53.63 19.33
C ASP A 671 22.78 54.60 18.95
N SER A 672 22.91 55.26 17.80
CA SER A 672 21.88 56.16 17.30
C SER A 672 20.64 55.38 16.88
N LEU A 673 20.83 54.22 16.25
CA LEU A 673 19.74 53.37 15.80
C LEU A 673 18.94 52.78 16.97
N ILE A 674 19.60 52.30 18.03
CA ILE A 674 18.92 51.80 19.23
C ILE A 674 18.12 52.93 19.89
N GLN A 675 18.66 54.14 19.98
CA GLN A 675 17.93 55.28 20.54
C GLN A 675 16.69 55.65 19.70
N GLU A 676 16.84 55.74 18.38
CA GLU A 676 15.74 56.03 17.45
C GLU A 676 14.62 54.99 17.55
N ARG A 677 14.95 53.70 17.48
CA ARG A 677 13.95 52.62 17.57
C ARG A 677 13.31 52.55 18.94
N THR A 678 14.09 52.73 20.01
CA THR A 678 13.55 52.80 21.37
C THR A 678 12.52 53.94 21.47
N GLN A 679 12.82 55.14 20.96
CA GLN A 679 11.88 56.25 20.97
C GLN A 679 10.62 55.91 20.17
N TYR A 680 10.77 55.40 18.95
CA TYR A 680 9.66 55.02 18.09
C TYR A 680 8.70 54.03 18.77
N PHE A 681 9.22 52.95 19.37
CA PHE A 681 8.38 51.94 20.02
C PHE A 681 7.72 52.44 21.32
N ASN A 682 8.38 53.34 22.06
CA ASN A 682 7.76 54.01 23.21
C ASN A 682 6.59 54.92 22.79
N GLU A 683 6.75 55.69 21.71
CA GLU A 683 5.69 56.54 21.15
C GLU A 683 4.54 55.71 20.55
N LYS A 684 4.85 54.58 19.93
CA LYS A 684 3.88 53.64 19.35
C LYS A 684 2.98 53.01 20.42
N TYR A 685 3.58 52.50 21.50
CA TYR A 685 2.83 51.76 22.53
C TYR A 685 2.28 52.63 23.66
N GLN A 686 2.83 53.84 23.88
CA GLN A 686 2.38 54.79 24.90
C GLN A 686 2.20 54.15 26.29
N LEU A 687 3.14 53.27 26.66
CA LEU A 687 3.15 52.60 27.95
C LEU A 687 3.30 53.63 29.09
N PRO A 688 2.81 53.36 30.31
CA PRO A 688 2.88 54.31 31.43
C PRO A 688 4.30 54.53 31.98
N TYR A 689 5.29 53.91 31.36
CA TYR A 689 6.72 54.00 31.68
C TYR A 689 7.52 53.99 30.38
N TYR A 690 8.75 54.50 30.44
CA TYR A 690 9.66 54.52 29.32
C TYR A 690 10.51 53.24 29.29
N VAL A 691 10.38 52.44 28.23
CA VAL A 691 11.20 51.26 27.97
C VAL A 691 12.56 51.71 27.45
N SER A 692 13.65 51.33 28.12
CA SER A 692 15.01 51.60 27.63
C SER A 692 15.94 50.41 27.89
N LEU A 693 16.97 50.29 27.05
CA LEU A 693 17.92 49.19 27.11
C LEU A 693 19.33 49.70 27.42
N SER A 694 20.06 49.01 28.29
CA SER A 694 21.52 49.14 28.42
C SER A 694 22.18 47.94 27.74
N TYR A 695 23.24 48.16 26.96
CA TYR A 695 23.85 47.08 26.17
C TYR A 695 25.35 47.29 25.96
N GLY A 696 26.02 46.19 25.63
CA GLY A 696 27.43 46.14 25.24
C GLY A 696 27.64 45.19 24.07
N ILE A 697 28.66 45.46 23.26
CA ILE A 697 28.97 44.70 22.03
C ILE A 697 30.43 44.28 22.08
N SER A 698 30.70 43.01 21.79
CA SER A 698 32.03 42.46 21.60
C SER A 698 32.13 41.75 20.25
N VAL A 699 33.36 41.45 19.81
CA VAL A 699 33.63 40.74 18.56
C VAL A 699 34.21 39.36 18.88
N PHE A 700 33.86 38.35 18.08
CA PHE A 700 34.48 37.03 18.19
C PHE A 700 35.91 37.06 17.61
N ASP A 701 36.87 36.54 18.36
CA ASP A 701 38.24 36.38 17.90
C ASP A 701 38.44 35.03 17.21
N TYR A 702 38.66 35.04 15.90
CA TYR A 702 38.90 33.82 15.12
C TYR A 702 40.29 33.23 15.30
N ASN A 703 41.23 34.00 15.87
CA ASN A 703 42.61 33.56 16.11
C ASN A 703 42.77 32.75 17.40
N SER A 704 41.72 32.67 18.22
CA SER A 704 41.67 31.86 19.44
C SER A 704 40.63 30.74 19.33
N PRO A 705 40.70 29.70 20.20
CA PRO A 705 39.65 28.71 20.30
C PRO A 705 38.30 29.37 20.61
N PHE A 706 37.21 28.83 20.07
CA PHE A 706 35.87 29.33 20.34
C PHE A 706 35.58 29.34 21.86
N ASP A 707 35.45 30.53 22.45
CA ASP A 707 35.04 30.73 23.84
C ASP A 707 33.93 31.78 23.92
N LEU A 708 32.68 31.32 23.79
CA LEU A 708 31.51 32.17 23.94
C LEU A 708 31.45 32.86 25.31
N ASN A 709 31.92 32.21 26.38
CA ASN A 709 31.85 32.81 27.71
C ASN A 709 32.82 34.00 27.83
N HIS A 710 33.96 33.95 27.15
CA HIS A 710 34.86 35.10 27.09
C HIS A 710 34.22 36.27 26.35
N THR A 711 33.63 36.03 25.18
CA THR A 711 32.94 37.06 24.39
C THR A 711 31.76 37.68 25.15
N ILE A 712 30.97 36.87 25.86
CA ILE A 712 29.89 37.34 26.74
C ILE A 712 30.44 38.25 27.84
N ARG A 713 31.52 37.83 28.55
CA ARG A 713 32.11 38.64 29.63
C ARG A 713 32.59 40.01 29.14
N LEU A 714 33.14 40.10 27.94
CA LEU A 714 33.58 41.36 27.34
C LEU A 714 32.38 42.28 27.06
N ALA A 715 31.33 41.77 26.43
CA ALA A 715 30.12 42.54 26.15
C ALA A 715 29.42 42.99 27.43
N ASP A 716 29.35 42.13 28.44
CA ASP A 716 28.74 42.41 29.74
C ASP A 716 29.48 43.53 30.49
N SER A 717 30.81 43.54 30.43
CA SER A 717 31.62 44.61 31.04
C SER A 717 31.31 45.99 30.44
N LEU A 718 31.14 46.07 29.11
CA LEU A 718 30.77 47.29 28.39
C LEU A 718 29.32 47.72 28.70
N MET A 719 28.41 46.76 28.80
CA MET A 719 27.02 47.02 29.22
C MET A 719 26.97 47.63 30.62
N TYR A 720 27.77 47.09 31.56
CA TYR A 720 27.81 47.55 32.93
C TYR A 720 28.38 48.96 33.08
N GLU A 721 29.41 49.32 32.30
CA GLU A 721 29.92 50.69 32.23
C GLU A 721 28.84 51.68 31.77
N ARG A 722 28.12 51.32 30.70
CA ARG A 722 27.01 52.14 30.18
C ARG A 722 25.87 52.31 31.20
N LYS A 723 25.56 51.26 31.97
CA LYS A 723 24.54 51.32 33.04
C LYS A 723 24.97 52.29 34.15
N LYS A 724 26.25 52.28 34.55
CA LYS A 724 26.81 53.25 35.52
C LYS A 724 26.72 54.69 35.03
N GLU A 725 27.05 54.95 33.77
CA GLU A 725 26.96 56.29 33.18
C GLU A 725 25.52 56.83 33.20
N LYS A 726 24.54 56.00 32.83
CA LYS A 726 23.11 56.37 32.93
C LYS A 726 22.68 56.71 34.35
N HIS A 727 23.13 55.95 35.35
CA HIS A 727 22.84 56.24 36.76
C HIS A 727 23.47 57.57 37.22
N LEU A 728 24.71 57.86 36.82
CA LEU A 728 25.40 59.12 37.11
C LEU A 728 24.72 60.33 36.43
N GLN A 729 24.21 60.16 35.22
CA GLN A 729 23.48 61.22 34.50
C GLN A 729 22.09 61.50 35.10
N ARG A 730 21.40 60.47 35.60
CA ARG A 730 20.14 60.63 36.34
C ARG A 730 20.34 61.34 37.68
N GLY A 731 21.41 61.03 38.42
CA GLY A 731 21.75 61.69 39.68
C GLY A 731 22.17 63.17 39.55
N LYS A 732 22.53 63.63 38.35
CA LYS A 732 22.83 65.05 38.05
C LYS A 732 21.62 65.87 37.58
N LYS A 733 20.48 65.23 37.31
CA LYS A 733 19.22 65.87 36.90
C LYS A 733 18.13 65.84 37.99
N GLY A 734 18.47 65.37 39.20
CA GLY A 734 17.59 65.32 40.37
C GLY A 734 17.63 66.59 41.18
#